data_AF-A0A167K663-F1
#
_entry.id   AF-A0A167K663-F1
#
_cell.length_a   1.000
_cell.length_b   1.000
_cell.length_c   1.000
_cell.angle_alpha   90.00
_cell.angle_beta   90.00
_cell.angle_gamma   90.00
#
_symmetry.space_group_name_H-M   'P 1'
#
loop_
_entity.id
_entity.type
_entity.pdbx_description
1 polymer ?
#
loop_
_entity_poly.entity_id
_entity_poly.type
_entity_poly.pdbx_seq_one_letter_code
_entity_poly.pdbx_strand_id
1 'polypeptide(L)'
;MIVFLGGTCNQSTWRNKLIPNLAVDYFNPVVEHWDEQCYERELVARETADFCLFVITPKIEGLFALAEVVDTSYKRTDRTIYCYLEEDGDESFTSQQLAVLEDIGDLVERNGAVWLKSLDEIADFFRQAAQIKPPETENDIYDVFISYGRRHSKEFAVQLRQSLIEQGYKVWLDTENIAIAVEFQQKIDEGIRYSHNFCFILSPHSVNSEYCQREIQTALELNKRIIPIHHMDMGASEGDIPEKLQKLNWMMFHCHRTYTQTLSMLVNALNQHTELLHPHGELLLHADKWVSSLKGHEDLLYGKAMLNACSWLAQIRRTKDLEVYPLVEHTNFINASRLYHQDDMSDICLVHYSRDHARVNKLCHYLIQQGYVTVTEVLDDVQSNSLDQLLYRRLGTATFIVVLASDGANYTSAWKYVREYVRNNDKVSFTLLENLSPEKGSDLGQIVRFADKLCAQALCELLLHHLEQDKEYLTLRNRLFCRAVQWDERKSKGILLTNNELIDYQQFLVIAQARSVYGAPKVLVDFVEHSAQALEQRTDNCVDLFICADTEDSHFALRLKRRLTELEKTVHFTEDDFSEEADIQYKEMIASSCRVIAVLPRHLSEHVNKLLSIAKELGKPVTFIKLKRFRNASYHEFYLEEVQSAFEVDELLEVSLTHLLAKISGNSEYLESYRYWSQKYHFWHEQKCTDEFLLGNTESILANAWLEGALAHVNEPKPNKNLIDFINLSKTSVEHAKRNERKNKNRLKIFSALSLFLCCISLFLGLNAIKDGRIAQQQTLAIQLKNTALEKKTEEAKLLAKQAEIARLKAQEQTLLAQAKTELANTQKRRAEQEKDNAQKQKNLALALKRDAEEAQRAALLHQHEAQTQAAKALRLKQIAEIEALIYQAQIQNEGKERISLALKAYRQLLSLDADVRNNALYNLLYREIKPQLIPIKAHSVPVEHLTYSQSDNTLFSVDRGRRLVAHQFSEQWQAIKLFEYEVDFNVAQVKSESGRTLLLSDSNKIYELVKQGEKWSLVSNTTNISVQKILRIEKFKVWVQSGSDLVGIDQVNSNKERHSFTKAASLFVNNDLNYIFAQTQGELSLWKNIEGVYKEIWREPHDVAIVHAQFVANRLVIVDSKSVFSSFILGSNEVSLVRRGKAHEHPISEAFYVPAMQQMISTGVGGTVKFWPFGAHISNRAPIEVKHSNWVYSATHVESDDGAFIYLGTDSGLIVPVPLSIEHLVKRAEKKIQQGINEL
;
A
#
# COMPACT_ATOMS: atom_id res chain seq x y z
N MET A 1 25.48 24.62 7.03
CA MET A 1 26.90 25.03 7.02
C MET A 1 27.33 25.25 8.45
N ILE A 2 28.41 24.61 8.90
CA ILE A 2 28.98 24.81 10.24
C ILE A 2 30.43 25.27 10.12
N VAL A 3 30.75 26.42 10.72
CA VAL A 3 32.11 26.98 10.78
C VAL A 3 32.72 26.77 12.16
N PHE A 4 33.91 26.17 12.24
CA PHE A 4 34.71 26.09 13.47
C PHE A 4 35.45 27.41 13.71
N LEU A 5 35.23 28.04 14.87
CA LEU A 5 35.80 29.34 15.23
C LEU A 5 37.10 29.18 16.05
N GLY A 6 38.19 28.82 15.38
CA GLY A 6 39.54 28.72 15.95
C GLY A 6 40.28 30.06 16.05
N GLY A 7 41.40 30.08 16.77
CA GLY A 7 42.24 31.27 16.96
C GLY A 7 42.26 31.81 18.38
N THR A 8 42.51 33.10 18.55
CA THR A 8 42.85 33.70 19.85
C THR A 8 41.68 33.64 20.84
N CYS A 9 41.90 33.11 22.06
CA CYS A 9 40.85 32.90 23.07
C CYS A 9 40.97 33.83 24.31
N ASN A 10 42.16 34.35 24.60
CA ASN A 10 42.47 35.06 25.85
C ASN A 10 41.72 36.40 26.00
N GLN A 11 40.49 36.37 26.51
CA GLN A 11 39.60 37.54 26.68
C GLN A 11 39.46 38.41 25.42
N SER A 12 39.63 37.79 24.25
CA SER A 12 39.51 38.44 22.96
C SER A 12 38.05 38.62 22.57
N THR A 13 37.73 39.76 21.94
CA THR A 13 36.35 40.13 21.60
C THR A 13 35.96 39.85 20.15
N TRP A 14 36.87 39.32 19.32
CA TRP A 14 36.62 39.14 17.88
C TRP A 14 35.41 38.24 17.60
N ARG A 15 35.20 37.18 18.40
CA ARG A 15 34.03 36.30 18.27
C ARG A 15 32.72 37.03 18.55
N ASN A 16 32.70 37.91 19.56
CA ASN A 16 31.53 38.73 19.89
C ASN A 16 31.19 39.73 18.77
N LYS A 17 32.19 40.15 17.98
CA LYS A 17 32.01 41.04 16.82
C LYS A 17 31.57 40.30 15.56
N LEU A 18 32.11 39.10 15.32
CA LEU A 18 31.85 38.32 14.11
C LEU A 18 30.53 37.53 14.17
N ILE A 19 30.26 36.84 15.29
CA ILE A 19 29.09 35.94 15.45
C ILE A 19 27.75 36.61 15.09
N PRO A 20 27.45 37.86 15.51
CA PRO A 20 26.18 38.51 15.16
C PRO A 20 25.98 38.74 13.66
N ASN A 21 27.08 38.80 12.89
CA ASN A 21 27.07 39.05 11.45
C ASN A 21 27.28 37.77 10.62
N LEU A 22 27.44 36.62 11.27
CA LEU A 22 27.68 35.34 10.63
C LEU A 22 26.36 34.73 10.17
N ALA A 23 26.18 34.57 8.85
CA ALA A 23 24.93 34.09 8.26
C ALA A 23 24.77 32.55 8.27
N VAL A 24 25.61 31.85 9.03
CA VAL A 24 25.80 30.40 8.99
C VAL A 24 26.03 29.83 10.39
N ASP A 25 25.70 28.55 10.60
CA ASP A 25 25.92 27.91 11.89
C ASP A 25 27.42 27.83 12.22
N TYR A 26 27.75 27.79 13.51
CA TYR A 26 29.14 27.81 13.96
C TYR A 26 29.33 26.97 15.23
N PHE A 27 30.57 26.49 15.40
CA PHE A 27 31.04 25.91 16.64
C PHE A 27 32.07 26.85 17.28
N ASN A 28 31.76 27.32 18.49
CA ASN A 28 32.67 28.14 19.28
C ASN A 28 33.35 27.26 20.35
N PRO A 29 34.69 27.05 20.28
CA PRO A 29 35.40 26.19 21.23
C PRO A 29 35.59 26.83 22.62
N VAL A 30 35.26 28.12 22.79
CA VAL A 30 35.46 28.84 24.07
C VAL A 30 34.30 28.53 25.03
N VAL A 31 34.62 27.97 26.19
CA VAL A 31 33.69 27.64 27.29
C VAL A 31 34.18 28.23 28.62
N GLU A 32 33.27 28.49 29.57
CA GLU A 32 33.62 29.04 30.90
C GLU A 32 34.40 28.04 31.77
N HIS A 33 34.17 26.73 31.58
CA HIS A 33 34.84 25.65 32.29
C HIS A 33 35.34 24.61 31.30
N TRP A 34 36.67 24.44 31.24
CA TRP A 34 37.33 23.53 30.31
C TRP A 34 37.57 22.17 30.98
N ASP A 35 37.04 21.10 30.38
CA ASP A 35 37.25 19.72 30.80
C ASP A 35 37.68 18.83 29.61
N GLU A 36 38.00 17.56 29.89
CA GLU A 36 38.45 16.59 28.88
C GLU A 36 37.37 16.29 27.83
N GLN A 37 36.08 16.44 28.17
CA GLN A 37 34.97 16.28 27.22
C GLN A 37 34.86 17.47 26.26
N CYS A 38 35.19 18.68 26.71
CA CYS A 38 35.29 19.86 25.85
C CYS A 38 36.38 19.70 24.78
N TYR A 39 37.52 19.10 25.14
CA TYR A 39 38.61 18.81 24.20
C TYR A 39 38.19 17.81 23.10
N GLU A 40 37.53 16.71 23.47
CA GLU A 40 37.01 15.74 22.51
C GLU A 40 35.95 16.36 21.58
N ARG A 41 35.07 17.21 22.12
CA ARG A 41 34.07 17.94 21.31
C ARG A 41 34.72 18.93 20.36
N GLU A 42 35.78 19.61 20.78
CA GLU A 42 36.54 20.53 19.93
C GLU A 42 37.23 19.78 18.78
N LEU A 43 37.85 18.64 19.07
CA LEU A 43 38.45 17.77 18.05
C LEU A 43 37.43 17.29 17.04
N VAL A 44 36.30 16.75 17.50
CA VAL A 44 35.22 16.27 16.63
C VAL A 44 34.63 17.42 15.83
N ALA A 45 34.29 18.55 16.46
CA ALA A 45 33.70 19.69 15.77
C ALA A 45 34.64 20.28 14.72
N ARG A 46 35.96 20.32 15.00
CA ARG A 46 36.97 20.72 14.01
C ARG A 46 37.09 19.69 12.89
N GLU A 47 36.97 18.40 13.19
CA GLU A 47 36.98 17.35 12.17
C GLU A 47 35.76 17.41 11.25
N THR A 48 34.59 17.72 11.79
CA THR A 48 33.32 17.70 11.06
C THR A 48 32.90 19.05 10.48
N ALA A 49 33.55 20.15 10.84
CA ALA A 49 33.18 21.48 10.33
C ALA A 49 33.44 21.63 8.82
N ASP A 50 32.55 22.38 8.16
CA ASP A 50 32.65 22.71 6.74
C ASP A 50 33.83 23.67 6.48
N PHE A 51 34.06 24.60 7.41
CA PHE A 51 35.20 25.52 7.40
C PHE A 51 35.86 25.61 8.78
N CYS A 52 37.18 25.71 8.80
CA CYS A 52 38.00 26.06 9.95
C CYS A 52 38.49 27.50 9.80
N LEU A 53 37.84 28.43 10.52
CA LEU A 53 38.25 29.83 10.56
C LEU A 53 39.24 30.03 11.72
N PHE A 54 40.38 30.65 11.43
CA PHE A 54 41.36 31.03 12.44
C PHE A 54 41.56 32.54 12.45
N VAL A 55 41.22 33.18 13.57
CA VAL A 55 41.43 34.62 13.78
C VAL A 55 42.49 34.87 14.87
N ILE A 56 43.58 35.53 14.48
CA ILE A 56 44.71 35.85 15.36
C ILE A 56 44.64 37.32 15.81
N THR A 57 44.76 37.60 17.11
CA THR A 57 44.71 38.97 17.66
C THR A 57 45.88 39.22 18.61
N PRO A 58 46.20 40.50 18.96
CA PRO A 58 47.33 40.84 19.83
C PRO A 58 47.33 40.17 21.20
N LYS A 59 46.16 39.74 21.68
CA LYS A 59 45.98 39.00 22.95
C LYS A 59 46.45 37.54 22.90
N ILE A 60 47.07 37.09 21.82
CA ILE A 60 47.57 35.72 21.66
C ILE A 60 48.71 35.43 22.66
N GLU A 61 48.43 34.60 23.68
CA GLU A 61 49.45 34.14 24.63
C GLU A 61 50.13 32.84 24.16
N GLY A 62 49.39 31.96 23.49
CA GLY A 62 49.87 30.67 23.00
C GLY A 62 50.14 30.68 21.50
N LEU A 63 51.38 30.40 21.09
CA LEU A 63 51.78 30.36 19.67
C LEU A 63 51.22 29.14 18.90
N PHE A 64 50.56 28.20 19.58
CA PHE A 64 50.06 26.97 18.98
C PHE A 64 49.03 27.24 17.88
N ALA A 65 48.18 28.25 18.03
CA ALA A 65 47.17 28.61 17.02
C ALA A 65 47.81 28.97 15.66
N LEU A 66 49.03 29.52 15.64
CA LEU A 66 49.75 29.81 14.39
C LEU A 66 50.24 28.52 13.72
N ALA A 67 50.71 27.54 14.50
CA ALA A 67 51.08 26.24 13.97
C ALA A 67 49.85 25.48 13.44
N GLU A 68 48.72 25.59 14.13
CA GLU A 68 47.45 24.97 13.71
C GLU A 68 46.93 25.54 12.39
N VAL A 69 47.00 26.86 12.19
CA VAL A 69 46.64 27.50 10.91
C VAL A 69 47.44 26.90 9.77
N VAL A 70 48.76 26.83 9.93
CA VAL A 70 49.65 26.35 8.87
C VAL A 70 49.42 24.86 8.59
N ASP A 71 49.34 24.03 9.64
CA ASP A 71 49.08 22.58 9.51
C ASP A 71 47.71 22.30 8.87
N THR A 72 46.67 23.02 9.30
CA THR A 72 45.31 22.86 8.76
C THR A 72 45.24 23.36 7.31
N SER A 73 45.92 24.45 6.95
CA SER A 73 45.97 24.95 5.56
C SER A 73 46.59 23.95 4.58
N TYR A 74 47.49 23.09 5.07
CA TYR A 74 48.12 22.03 4.28
C TYR A 74 47.25 20.77 4.21
N LYS A 75 46.66 20.37 5.34
CA LYS A 75 45.83 19.15 5.43
C LYS A 75 44.42 19.32 4.85
N ARG A 76 43.87 20.54 4.91
CA ARG A 76 42.46 20.89 4.63
C ARG A 76 42.36 22.24 3.94
N THR A 77 43.05 22.32 2.82
CA THR A 77 43.24 23.53 2.03
C THR A 77 41.93 24.24 1.68
N ASP A 78 40.93 23.50 1.22
CA ASP A 78 39.63 24.00 0.76
C ASP A 78 38.69 24.48 1.89
N ARG A 79 39.05 24.19 3.14
CA ARG A 79 38.22 24.47 4.33
C ARG A 79 38.86 25.47 5.28
N THR A 80 40.13 25.84 5.06
CA THR A 80 40.86 26.70 5.99
C THR A 80 40.74 28.16 5.59
N ILE A 81 40.34 28.99 6.55
CA ILE A 81 40.29 30.44 6.42
C ILE A 81 41.17 31.06 7.50
N TYR A 82 42.11 31.90 7.09
CA TYR A 82 43.00 32.63 8.00
C TYR A 82 42.70 34.12 7.98
N CYS A 83 42.77 34.76 9.15
CA CYS A 83 42.70 36.20 9.32
C CYS A 83 43.49 36.61 10.58
N TYR A 84 44.06 37.82 10.59
CA TYR A 84 44.56 38.44 11.80
C TYR A 84 43.98 39.85 11.96
N LEU A 85 43.88 40.33 13.19
CA LEU A 85 43.48 41.70 13.53
C LEU A 85 44.69 42.44 14.09
N GLU A 86 44.94 43.66 13.60
CA GLU A 86 46.08 44.48 14.05
C GLU A 86 45.94 44.93 15.51
N GLU A 87 44.70 45.14 15.96
CA GLU A 87 44.35 45.65 17.29
C GLU A 87 43.18 44.86 17.91
N ASP A 88 43.19 44.68 19.24
CA ASP A 88 42.08 44.08 20.00
C ASP A 88 41.97 44.71 21.40
N GLY A 89 41.11 45.73 21.53
CA GLY A 89 41.01 46.53 22.75
C GLY A 89 42.14 47.55 22.82
N ASP A 90 42.88 47.56 23.93
CA ASP A 90 44.03 48.47 24.14
C ASP A 90 45.38 47.86 23.69
N GLU A 91 45.36 46.66 23.10
CA GLU A 91 46.56 45.93 22.64
C GLU A 91 46.66 45.94 21.11
N SER A 92 47.88 46.13 20.60
CA SER A 92 48.22 46.12 19.18
C SER A 92 49.50 45.35 18.90
N PHE A 93 49.59 44.73 17.72
CA PHE A 93 50.81 44.06 17.28
C PHE A 93 51.92 45.06 16.96
N THR A 94 53.16 44.70 17.27
CA THR A 94 54.32 45.47 16.82
C THR A 94 54.54 45.30 15.31
N SER A 95 55.22 46.25 14.66
CA SER A 95 55.53 46.18 13.22
C SER A 95 56.29 44.91 12.82
N GLN A 96 57.11 44.34 13.72
CA GLN A 96 57.79 43.07 13.48
C GLN A 96 56.84 41.86 13.54
N GLN A 97 55.85 41.87 14.43
CA GLN A 97 54.86 40.79 14.53
C GLN A 97 53.91 40.79 13.33
N LEU A 98 53.52 41.98 12.85
CA LEU A 98 52.68 42.11 11.65
C LEU A 98 53.35 41.50 10.41
N ALA A 99 54.65 41.76 10.20
CA ALA A 99 55.40 41.16 9.09
C ALA A 99 55.39 39.62 9.13
N VAL A 100 55.49 39.03 10.33
CA VAL A 100 55.41 37.56 10.48
C VAL A 100 54.01 37.03 10.17
N LEU A 101 52.95 37.74 10.56
CA LEU A 101 51.57 37.34 10.29
C LEU A 101 51.21 37.47 8.79
N GLU A 102 51.84 38.41 8.08
CA GLU A 102 51.77 38.52 6.62
C GLU A 102 52.48 37.35 5.94
N ASP A 103 53.71 36.99 6.36
CA ASP A 103 54.43 35.82 5.83
C ASP A 103 53.63 34.51 6.00
N ILE A 104 52.90 34.37 7.13
CA ILE A 104 51.99 33.24 7.37
C ILE A 104 50.80 33.29 6.41
N GLY A 105 50.24 34.47 6.15
CA GLY A 105 49.16 34.65 5.17
C GLY A 105 49.56 34.22 3.76
N ASP A 106 50.73 34.66 3.30
CA ASP A 106 51.30 34.26 2.01
C ASP A 106 51.55 32.74 1.93
N LEU A 107 51.88 32.10 3.06
CA LEU A 107 52.07 30.65 3.12
C LEU A 107 50.73 29.90 3.05
N VAL A 108 49.71 30.39 3.77
CA VAL A 108 48.34 29.84 3.73
C VAL A 108 47.75 29.93 2.32
N GLU A 109 47.90 31.06 1.64
CA GLU A 109 47.47 31.21 0.24
C GLU A 109 48.26 30.30 -0.72
N ARG A 110 49.57 30.17 -0.54
CA ARG A 110 50.40 29.23 -1.33
C ARG A 110 50.00 27.77 -1.15
N ASN A 111 49.50 27.42 0.03
CA ASN A 111 48.93 26.10 0.29
C ASN A 111 47.56 25.90 -0.38
N GLY A 112 46.91 26.99 -0.84
CA GLY A 112 45.63 27.00 -1.55
C GLY A 112 44.42 27.34 -0.66
N ALA A 113 44.66 27.69 0.60
CA ALA A 113 43.63 28.11 1.56
C ALA A 113 43.32 29.60 1.44
N VAL A 114 42.23 30.04 2.06
CA VAL A 114 41.74 31.42 1.91
C VAL A 114 42.33 32.32 3.00
N TRP A 115 42.90 33.46 2.61
CA TRP A 115 43.32 34.52 3.53
C TRP A 115 42.42 35.74 3.38
N LEU A 116 41.72 36.10 4.45
CA LEU A 116 40.85 37.28 4.51
C LEU A 116 41.46 38.31 5.47
N LYS A 117 41.28 39.60 5.15
CA LYS A 117 41.97 40.71 5.84
C LYS A 117 41.13 41.34 6.94
N SER A 118 39.83 41.09 6.99
CA SER A 118 38.93 41.70 7.97
C SER A 118 37.79 40.77 8.40
N LEU A 119 37.17 41.07 9.56
CA LEU A 119 35.96 40.37 10.02
C LEU A 119 34.78 40.60 9.08
N ASP A 120 34.71 41.76 8.41
CA ASP A 120 33.66 42.07 7.44
C ASP A 120 33.78 41.21 6.17
N GLU A 121 35.01 41.03 5.67
CA GLU A 121 35.28 40.10 4.56
C GLU A 121 34.89 38.65 4.91
N ILE A 122 35.15 38.22 6.15
CA ILE A 122 34.73 36.90 6.63
C ILE A 122 33.19 36.79 6.64
N ALA A 123 32.49 37.81 7.16
CA ALA A 123 31.04 37.81 7.18
C ALA A 123 30.42 37.83 5.77
N ASP A 124 31.01 38.60 4.85
CA ASP A 124 30.58 38.66 3.45
C ASP A 124 30.84 37.36 2.69
N PHE A 125 31.99 36.73 2.92
CA PHE A 125 32.31 35.41 2.38
C PHE A 125 31.22 34.39 2.74
N PHE A 126 30.82 34.34 4.02
CA PHE A 126 29.79 33.41 4.48
C PHE A 126 28.35 33.84 4.14
N ARG A 127 28.08 35.13 3.91
CA ARG A 127 26.79 35.59 3.36
C ARG A 127 26.60 35.17 1.91
N GLN A 128 27.63 35.31 1.08
CA GLN A 128 27.59 34.86 -0.32
C GLN A 128 27.44 33.33 -0.38
N ALA A 129 28.14 32.62 0.50
CA ALA A 129 28.00 31.18 0.68
C ALA A 129 26.55 30.73 0.94
N ALA A 130 25.86 31.41 1.86
CA ALA A 130 24.50 31.06 2.25
C ALA A 130 23.43 31.35 1.16
N GLN A 131 23.74 32.14 0.14
CA GLN A 131 22.80 32.56 -0.91
C GLN A 131 22.75 31.62 -2.13
N ILE A 132 23.67 30.65 -2.24
CA ILE A 132 23.68 29.70 -3.36
C ILE A 132 22.68 28.57 -3.08
N LYS A 133 21.50 28.61 -3.72
CA LYS A 133 20.52 27.51 -3.63
C LYS A 133 20.98 26.29 -4.45
N PRO A 134 20.78 25.05 -3.97
CA PRO A 134 20.90 23.86 -4.80
C PRO A 134 19.85 23.92 -5.93
N PRO A 135 20.15 23.38 -7.12
CA PRO A 135 19.26 23.51 -8.26
C PRO A 135 17.99 22.67 -8.05
N GLU A 136 16.83 23.29 -8.36
CA GLU A 136 15.48 22.80 -8.01
C GLU A 136 14.75 22.13 -9.21
N THR A 137 15.39 21.79 -10.35
CA THR A 137 14.65 21.33 -11.55
C THR A 137 15.26 20.16 -12.33
N GLU A 138 14.42 19.49 -13.13
CA GLU A 138 14.66 18.33 -13.99
C GLU A 138 15.82 18.41 -15.03
N ASN A 139 16.64 19.47 -15.05
CA ASN A 139 17.55 19.80 -16.16
C ASN A 139 19.06 19.83 -15.85
N ASP A 140 19.51 19.24 -14.74
CA ASP A 140 20.93 19.25 -14.29
C ASP A 140 21.78 18.06 -14.79
N ILE A 141 21.53 17.61 -16.02
CA ILE A 141 22.50 16.75 -16.70
C ILE A 141 23.53 17.63 -17.38
N TYR A 142 24.80 17.32 -17.16
CA TYR A 142 25.94 18.01 -17.77
C TYR A 142 26.51 17.18 -18.93
N ASP A 143 26.98 17.87 -19.96
CA ASP A 143 27.62 17.20 -21.09
C ASP A 143 29.01 16.69 -20.71
N VAL A 144 29.71 17.47 -19.87
CA VAL A 144 31.11 17.22 -19.48
C VAL A 144 31.33 17.55 -18.01
N PHE A 145 31.92 16.61 -17.27
CA PHE A 145 32.58 16.85 -15.99
C PHE A 145 34.07 17.08 -16.20
N ILE A 146 34.67 18.10 -15.58
CA ILE A 146 36.11 18.34 -15.64
C ILE A 146 36.75 18.09 -14.26
N SER A 147 37.61 17.07 -14.19
CA SER A 147 38.45 16.77 -13.04
C SER A 147 39.88 17.27 -13.29
N TYR A 148 40.47 18.01 -12.33
CA TYR A 148 41.79 18.62 -12.47
C TYR A 148 42.52 18.86 -11.15
N GLY A 149 43.84 18.98 -11.21
CA GLY A 149 44.67 19.31 -10.04
C GLY A 149 44.76 20.82 -9.84
N ARG A 150 44.15 21.36 -8.79
CA ARG A 150 44.06 22.82 -8.55
C ARG A 150 45.40 23.55 -8.61
N ARG A 151 46.45 22.97 -8.01
CA ARG A 151 47.78 23.59 -7.93
C ARG A 151 48.43 23.87 -9.29
N HIS A 152 48.23 22.99 -10.28
CA HIS A 152 48.94 23.06 -11.56
C HIS A 152 48.04 23.35 -12.76
N SER A 153 46.72 23.17 -12.65
CA SER A 153 45.84 23.09 -13.83
C SER A 153 44.58 23.96 -13.75
N LYS A 154 44.43 24.79 -12.71
CA LYS A 154 43.23 25.62 -12.50
C LYS A 154 42.95 26.57 -13.66
N GLU A 155 43.94 27.33 -14.09
CA GLU A 155 43.78 28.32 -15.18
C GLU A 155 43.35 27.65 -16.49
N PHE A 156 43.98 26.53 -16.82
CA PHE A 156 43.64 25.75 -18.01
C PHE A 156 42.23 25.14 -17.93
N ALA A 157 41.84 24.59 -16.78
CA ALA A 157 40.50 24.02 -16.58
C ALA A 157 39.39 25.07 -16.76
N VAL A 158 39.58 26.28 -16.23
CA VAL A 158 38.66 27.41 -16.41
C VAL A 158 38.59 27.84 -17.88
N GLN A 159 39.73 27.95 -18.56
CA GLN A 159 39.78 28.29 -19.98
C GLN A 159 39.04 27.25 -20.85
N LEU A 160 39.27 25.96 -20.58
CA LEU A 160 38.64 24.85 -21.30
C LEU A 160 37.13 24.84 -21.10
N ARG A 161 36.66 25.03 -19.86
CA ARG A 161 35.23 25.15 -19.55
C ARG A 161 34.60 26.29 -20.34
N GLN A 162 35.17 27.49 -20.28
CA GLN A 162 34.63 28.65 -21.00
C GLN A 162 34.53 28.38 -22.51
N SER A 163 35.56 27.76 -23.07
CA SER A 163 35.59 27.39 -24.49
C SER A 163 34.50 26.38 -24.87
N LEU A 164 34.17 25.42 -24.00
CA LEU A 164 33.11 24.44 -24.22
C LEU A 164 31.71 25.07 -24.06
N ILE A 165 31.53 25.97 -23.08
CA ILE A 165 30.28 26.72 -22.89
C ILE A 165 29.97 27.59 -24.11
N GLU A 166 30.99 28.24 -24.69
CA GLU A 166 30.85 29.01 -25.93
C GLU A 166 30.44 28.15 -27.14
N GLN A 167 30.72 26.85 -27.11
CA GLN A 167 30.26 25.87 -28.11
C GLN A 167 28.87 25.29 -27.79
N GLY A 168 28.24 25.72 -26.69
CA GLY A 168 26.88 25.31 -26.29
C GLY A 168 26.81 24.12 -25.32
N TYR A 169 27.93 23.66 -24.76
CA TYR A 169 27.95 22.55 -23.80
C TYR A 169 27.71 23.02 -22.37
N LYS A 170 26.97 22.22 -21.59
CA LYS A 170 26.85 22.33 -20.14
C LYS A 170 28.03 21.62 -19.48
N VAL A 171 28.87 22.39 -18.78
CA VAL A 171 30.11 21.87 -18.18
C VAL A 171 30.11 22.02 -16.66
N TRP A 172 30.42 20.92 -15.97
CA TRP A 172 30.56 20.86 -14.52
C TRP A 172 32.03 21.08 -14.10
N LEU A 173 32.25 21.97 -13.13
CA LEU A 173 33.56 22.28 -12.54
C LEU A 173 33.43 22.57 -11.03
N ASP A 174 34.37 22.05 -10.24
CA ASP A 174 34.34 22.03 -8.77
C ASP A 174 34.27 23.41 -8.06
N THR A 175 34.79 24.47 -8.68
CA THR A 175 34.86 25.81 -8.05
C THR A 175 33.64 26.69 -8.23
N GLU A 176 32.76 26.39 -9.19
CA GLU A 176 31.62 27.27 -9.54
C GLU A 176 30.25 26.59 -9.34
N ASN A 177 30.20 25.25 -9.36
CA ASN A 177 28.96 24.49 -9.37
C ASN A 177 28.59 23.91 -7.98
N ILE A 178 29.42 24.15 -6.96
CA ILE A 178 29.17 23.69 -5.59
C ILE A 178 28.75 24.89 -4.73
N ALA A 179 27.51 24.85 -4.24
CA ALA A 179 27.07 25.77 -3.20
C ALA A 179 27.94 25.57 -1.95
N ILE A 180 28.45 26.65 -1.41
CA ILE A 180 29.17 26.63 -0.13
C ILE A 180 28.17 26.12 0.94
N ALA A 181 28.60 25.25 1.87
CA ALA A 181 27.78 24.54 2.88
C ALA A 181 27.22 23.16 2.52
N VAL A 182 27.51 22.64 1.34
CA VAL A 182 27.09 21.29 0.96
C VAL A 182 28.26 20.34 1.14
N GLU A 183 27.99 19.08 1.50
CA GLU A 183 29.02 18.04 1.56
C GLU A 183 29.73 17.95 0.20
N PHE A 184 30.92 18.55 0.14
CA PHE A 184 31.65 18.87 -1.09
C PHE A 184 31.83 17.64 -1.99
N GLN A 185 32.12 16.51 -1.35
CA GLN A 185 32.31 15.24 -2.03
C GLN A 185 31.01 14.69 -2.63
N GLN A 186 29.89 14.80 -1.93
CA GLN A 186 28.60 14.32 -2.44
C GLN A 186 28.20 15.08 -3.70
N LYS A 187 28.48 16.39 -3.78
CA LYS A 187 28.20 17.18 -4.98
C LYS A 187 29.14 16.89 -6.14
N ILE A 188 30.40 16.56 -5.86
CA ILE A 188 31.34 16.03 -6.87
C ILE A 188 30.81 14.71 -7.43
N ASP A 189 30.43 13.77 -6.56
CA ASP A 189 29.94 12.46 -6.96
C ASP A 189 28.63 12.58 -7.78
N GLU A 190 27.72 13.47 -7.39
CA GLU A 190 26.53 13.85 -8.17
C GLU A 190 26.91 14.47 -9.53
N GLY A 191 27.90 15.38 -9.56
CA GLY A 191 28.40 15.98 -10.79
C GLY A 191 28.95 14.96 -11.76
N ILE A 192 29.75 14.00 -11.29
CA ILE A 192 30.27 12.88 -12.11
C ILE A 192 29.12 12.00 -12.59
N ARG A 193 28.19 11.68 -11.69
CA ARG A 193 27.06 10.79 -11.95
C ARG A 193 26.07 11.36 -12.97
N TYR A 194 25.81 12.66 -12.93
CA TYR A 194 24.90 13.34 -13.87
C TYR A 194 25.63 13.99 -15.05
N SER A 195 26.88 13.61 -15.31
CA SER A 195 27.60 13.99 -16.53
C SER A 195 27.66 12.86 -17.56
N HIS A 196 27.58 13.20 -18.86
CA HIS A 196 27.74 12.23 -19.95
C HIS A 196 29.21 11.83 -20.15
N ASN A 197 30.12 12.79 -20.12
CA ASN A 197 31.55 12.59 -20.33
C ASN A 197 32.36 13.04 -19.11
N PHE A 198 33.46 12.35 -18.83
CA PHE A 198 34.40 12.68 -17.75
C PHE A 198 35.75 13.07 -18.34
N CYS A 199 36.08 14.36 -18.34
CA CYS A 199 37.37 14.87 -18.79
C CYS A 199 38.35 14.93 -17.62
N PHE A 200 39.46 14.20 -17.72
CA PHE A 200 40.50 14.17 -16.69
C PHE A 200 41.74 14.94 -17.16
N ILE A 201 42.05 16.06 -16.50
CA ILE A 201 43.22 16.89 -16.83
C ILE A 201 44.45 16.34 -16.11
N LEU A 202 45.38 15.80 -16.90
CA LEU A 202 46.64 15.22 -16.44
C LEU A 202 47.62 16.32 -15.99
N SER A 203 48.10 16.18 -14.76
CA SER A 203 49.16 16.99 -14.15
C SER A 203 49.83 16.20 -13.02
N PRO A 204 51.07 16.54 -12.61
CA PRO A 204 51.72 15.88 -11.48
C PRO A 204 50.90 15.93 -10.17
N HIS A 205 50.06 16.97 -10.01
CA HIS A 205 49.21 17.12 -8.83
C HIS A 205 47.91 16.30 -8.94
N SER A 206 47.27 16.25 -10.11
CA SER A 206 46.01 15.48 -10.27
C SER A 206 46.24 13.97 -10.13
N VAL A 207 47.37 13.46 -10.60
CA VAL A 207 47.68 12.03 -10.49
C VAL A 207 48.00 11.61 -9.05
N ASN A 208 48.62 12.48 -8.27
CA ASN A 208 48.98 12.22 -6.87
C ASN A 208 47.92 12.66 -5.84
N SER A 209 46.83 13.30 -6.29
CA SER A 209 45.76 13.78 -5.42
C SER A 209 44.79 12.65 -5.09
N GLU A 210 44.59 12.39 -3.80
CA GLU A 210 43.60 11.42 -3.30
C GLU A 210 42.18 11.74 -3.79
N TYR A 211 41.83 13.04 -3.88
CA TYR A 211 40.53 13.48 -4.39
C TYR A 211 40.32 13.13 -5.86
N CYS A 212 41.31 13.44 -6.71
CA CYS A 212 41.23 13.13 -8.14
C CYS A 212 41.20 11.61 -8.38
N GLN A 213 41.90 10.82 -7.56
CA GLN A 213 41.84 9.35 -7.62
C GLN A 213 40.44 8.82 -7.25
N ARG A 214 39.79 9.41 -6.25
CA ARG A 214 38.40 9.09 -5.90
C ARG A 214 37.44 9.43 -7.05
N GLU A 215 37.58 10.60 -7.66
CA GLU A 215 36.76 11.01 -8.81
C GLU A 215 36.91 10.06 -10.00
N ILE A 216 38.14 9.66 -10.33
CA ILE A 216 38.40 8.66 -11.37
C ILE A 216 37.75 7.33 -11.00
N GLN A 217 37.89 6.87 -9.76
CA GLN A 217 37.30 5.62 -9.30
C GLN A 217 35.76 5.66 -9.42
N THR A 218 35.13 6.76 -9.02
CA THR A 218 33.69 6.98 -9.20
C THR A 218 33.29 6.95 -10.67
N ALA A 219 34.03 7.64 -11.56
CA ALA A 219 33.76 7.64 -12.99
C ALA A 219 33.88 6.22 -13.61
N LEU A 220 34.84 5.43 -13.14
CA LEU A 220 35.03 4.03 -13.56
C LEU A 220 33.90 3.12 -13.07
N GLU A 221 33.45 3.27 -11.83
CA GLU A 221 32.34 2.50 -11.26
C GLU A 221 31.02 2.79 -11.99
N LEU A 222 30.83 4.04 -12.41
CA LEU A 222 29.65 4.49 -13.16
C LEU A 222 29.76 4.24 -14.69
N ASN A 223 30.82 3.55 -15.13
CA ASN A 223 31.13 3.29 -16.54
C ASN A 223 31.03 4.56 -17.42
N LYS A 224 31.54 5.71 -16.93
CA LYS A 224 31.54 6.95 -17.69
C LYS A 224 32.59 6.92 -18.79
N ARG A 225 32.34 7.63 -19.89
CA ARG A 225 33.34 7.83 -20.94
C ARG A 225 34.41 8.79 -20.43
N ILE A 226 35.61 8.27 -20.19
CA ILE A 226 36.75 9.05 -19.70
C ILE A 226 37.58 9.59 -20.88
N ILE A 227 37.87 10.89 -20.87
CA ILE A 227 38.69 11.58 -21.86
C ILE A 227 39.92 12.19 -21.15
N PRO A 228 41.11 11.58 -21.26
CA PRO A 228 42.33 12.14 -20.70
C PRO A 228 42.83 13.34 -21.50
N ILE A 229 43.07 14.46 -20.81
CA ILE A 229 43.56 15.71 -21.39
C ILE A 229 44.96 15.99 -20.86
N HIS A 230 45.94 16.02 -21.74
CA HIS A 230 47.34 16.29 -21.40
C HIS A 230 47.72 17.72 -21.81
N HIS A 231 47.84 18.62 -20.84
CA HIS A 231 48.13 20.05 -21.10
C HIS A 231 49.55 20.50 -20.70
N MET A 232 50.25 19.71 -19.87
CA MET A 232 51.58 20.06 -19.36
C MET A 232 52.47 18.82 -19.26
N ASP A 233 53.79 19.04 -19.11
CA ASP A 233 54.76 17.98 -18.90
C ASP A 233 54.55 17.31 -17.51
N MET A 234 54.54 15.97 -17.51
CA MET A 234 54.32 15.13 -16.33
C MET A 234 55.62 14.82 -15.57
N GLY A 235 56.79 15.02 -16.19
CA GLY A 235 58.09 14.77 -15.57
C GLY A 235 58.22 13.38 -14.92
N ALA A 236 58.74 13.31 -13.70
CA ALA A 236 58.93 12.05 -12.97
C ALA A 236 57.62 11.33 -12.57
N SER A 237 56.47 12.00 -12.65
CA SER A 237 55.16 11.46 -12.26
C SER A 237 54.40 10.78 -13.40
N GLU A 238 55.04 10.61 -14.57
CA GLU A 238 54.44 9.87 -15.70
C GLU A 238 54.20 8.38 -15.35
N GLY A 239 55.04 7.80 -14.50
CA GLY A 239 54.87 6.42 -14.01
C GLY A 239 53.72 6.25 -12.99
N ASP A 240 53.23 7.34 -12.41
CA ASP A 240 52.18 7.32 -11.38
C ASP A 240 50.76 7.34 -11.99
N ILE A 241 50.64 7.49 -13.32
CA ILE A 241 49.35 7.55 -14.02
C ILE A 241 48.63 6.20 -13.90
N PRO A 242 47.33 6.15 -13.52
CA PRO A 242 46.57 4.91 -13.44
C PRO A 242 46.62 4.09 -14.75
N GLU A 243 46.86 2.78 -14.64
CA GLU A 243 47.07 1.88 -15.79
C GLU A 243 45.91 1.92 -16.83
N LYS A 244 44.67 2.12 -16.36
CA LYS A 244 43.51 2.29 -17.25
C LYS A 244 43.59 3.55 -18.10
N LEU A 245 44.07 4.68 -17.55
CA LEU A 245 44.21 5.94 -18.29
C LEU A 245 45.38 5.91 -19.28
N GLN A 246 46.43 5.14 -18.99
CA GLN A 246 47.57 4.95 -19.91
C GLN A 246 47.17 4.25 -21.21
N LYS A 247 46.13 3.41 -21.18
CA LYS A 247 45.62 2.66 -22.34
C LYS A 247 44.67 3.47 -23.23
N LEU A 248 44.23 4.64 -22.76
CA LEU A 248 43.33 5.53 -23.49
C LEU A 248 44.10 6.51 -24.38
N ASN A 249 43.46 7.00 -25.44
CA ASN A 249 44.03 8.04 -26.29
C ASN A 249 44.00 9.40 -25.59
N TRP A 250 45.16 10.03 -25.42
CA TRP A 250 45.29 11.33 -24.75
C TRP A 250 45.08 12.49 -25.73
N MET A 251 44.33 13.50 -25.31
CA MET A 251 44.19 14.74 -26.05
C MET A 251 45.30 15.72 -25.66
N MET A 252 46.14 16.06 -26.63
CA MET A 252 47.41 16.75 -26.41
C MET A 252 47.27 18.28 -26.59
N PHE A 253 47.13 19.03 -25.49
CA PHE A 253 47.04 20.50 -25.47
C PHE A 253 48.40 21.16 -25.17
N HIS A 254 49.34 21.10 -26.13
CA HIS A 254 50.77 21.40 -25.86
C HIS A 254 51.21 22.86 -26.14
N CYS A 255 50.37 23.70 -26.76
CA CYS A 255 50.67 25.13 -26.95
C CYS A 255 49.43 25.96 -27.34
N HIS A 256 49.46 27.28 -27.13
CA HIS A 256 48.36 28.19 -27.54
C HIS A 256 48.05 28.16 -29.05
N ARG A 257 48.99 27.76 -29.92
CA ARG A 257 48.79 27.72 -31.38
C ARG A 257 47.96 26.53 -31.86
N THR A 258 47.87 25.45 -31.08
CA THR A 258 47.12 24.22 -31.43
C THR A 258 45.84 24.04 -30.60
N TYR A 259 45.56 24.98 -29.69
CA TYR A 259 44.39 24.93 -28.79
C TYR A 259 43.08 24.78 -29.55
N THR A 260 42.81 25.63 -30.54
CA THR A 260 41.55 25.61 -31.31
C THR A 260 41.35 24.33 -32.12
N GLN A 261 42.43 23.76 -32.67
CA GLN A 261 42.38 22.49 -33.41
C GLN A 261 42.13 21.30 -32.48
N THR A 262 42.76 21.29 -31.30
CA THR A 262 42.56 20.21 -30.33
C THR A 262 41.20 20.32 -29.65
N LEU A 263 40.71 21.54 -29.43
CA LEU A 263 39.34 21.81 -28.96
C LEU A 263 38.30 21.28 -29.94
N SER A 264 38.48 21.47 -31.26
CA SER A 264 37.54 20.91 -32.24
C SER A 264 37.58 19.38 -32.28
N MET A 265 38.76 18.76 -32.05
CA MET A 265 38.86 17.32 -31.86
C MET A 265 38.12 16.83 -30.60
N LEU A 266 38.21 17.58 -29.49
CA LEU A 266 37.47 17.29 -28.26
C LEU A 266 35.95 17.37 -28.50
N VAL A 267 35.48 18.46 -29.11
CA VAL A 267 34.06 18.66 -29.49
C VAL A 267 33.57 17.51 -30.40
N ASN A 268 34.36 17.11 -31.38
CA ASN A 268 34.04 15.96 -32.23
C ASN A 268 33.95 14.66 -31.42
N ALA A 269 34.85 14.45 -30.46
CA ALA A 269 34.79 13.28 -29.59
C ALA A 269 33.53 13.29 -28.71
N LEU A 270 33.15 14.45 -28.14
CA LEU A 270 31.94 14.60 -27.31
C LEU A 270 30.66 14.32 -28.10
N ASN A 271 30.62 14.66 -29.39
CA ASN A 271 29.48 14.42 -30.27
C ASN A 271 29.38 12.98 -30.82
N GLN A 272 30.36 12.12 -30.56
CA GLN A 272 30.29 10.72 -30.97
C GLN A 272 29.44 9.90 -29.99
N HIS A 273 28.57 9.04 -30.53
CA HIS A 273 27.75 8.09 -29.77
C HIS A 273 26.81 8.75 -28.75
N THR A 274 26.34 9.97 -29.03
CA THR A 274 25.42 10.70 -28.16
C THR A 274 24.12 9.92 -27.93
N GLU A 275 23.65 9.18 -28.94
CA GLU A 275 22.47 8.30 -28.86
C GLU A 275 22.60 7.17 -27.82
N LEU A 276 23.81 6.84 -27.37
CA LEU A 276 24.06 5.84 -26.32
C LEU A 276 24.49 6.46 -25.00
N LEU A 277 25.29 7.53 -25.03
CA LEU A 277 25.82 8.19 -23.83
C LEU A 277 24.76 9.05 -23.12
N HIS A 278 23.85 9.67 -23.88
CA HIS A 278 22.82 10.53 -23.27
C HIS A 278 21.82 9.70 -22.46
N PRO A 279 21.21 8.63 -23.01
CA PRO A 279 20.31 7.80 -22.23
C PRO A 279 21.00 7.11 -21.05
N HIS A 280 22.31 6.82 -21.11
CA HIS A 280 23.06 6.29 -19.95
C HIS A 280 23.00 7.24 -18.74
N GLY A 281 23.16 8.55 -18.96
CA GLY A 281 23.07 9.56 -17.90
C GLY A 281 21.63 9.81 -17.44
N GLU A 282 20.69 9.91 -18.40
CA GLU A 282 19.27 10.17 -18.12
C GLU A 282 18.61 9.01 -17.35
N LEU A 283 18.88 7.77 -17.76
CA LEU A 283 18.34 6.58 -17.09
C LEU A 283 18.92 6.43 -15.68
N LEU A 284 20.17 6.83 -15.46
CA LEU A 284 20.78 6.84 -14.12
C LEU A 284 20.09 7.85 -13.22
N LEU A 285 19.86 9.07 -13.71
CA LEU A 285 19.12 10.11 -12.98
C LEU A 285 17.70 9.64 -12.64
N HIS A 286 16.99 9.00 -13.57
CA HIS A 286 15.65 8.48 -13.32
C HIS A 286 15.66 7.31 -12.32
N ALA A 287 16.65 6.41 -12.42
CA ALA A 287 16.83 5.33 -11.46
C ALA A 287 17.09 5.85 -10.04
N ASP A 288 17.91 6.90 -9.90
CA ASP A 288 18.21 7.51 -8.60
C ASP A 288 17.00 8.25 -8.03
N LYS A 289 16.26 9.00 -8.86
CA LYS A 289 14.97 9.61 -8.47
C LYS A 289 14.00 8.55 -7.94
N TRP A 290 13.86 7.45 -8.67
CA TRP A 290 13.03 6.32 -8.27
C TRP A 290 13.49 5.69 -6.95
N VAL A 291 14.80 5.54 -6.71
CA VAL A 291 15.31 5.03 -5.43
C VAL A 291 15.04 6.05 -4.30
N SER A 292 15.25 7.33 -4.55
CA SER A 292 15.06 8.41 -3.57
C SER A 292 13.60 8.58 -3.15
N SER A 293 12.65 8.28 -4.05
CA SER A 293 11.21 8.26 -3.77
C SER A 293 10.73 6.97 -3.09
N LEU A 294 11.66 6.16 -2.58
CA LEU A 294 11.39 4.85 -1.96
C LEU A 294 10.78 3.84 -2.94
N LYS A 295 11.22 3.87 -4.22
CA LYS A 295 10.77 2.99 -5.31
C LYS A 295 9.29 3.16 -5.66
N GLY A 296 8.80 4.39 -5.62
CA GLY A 296 7.43 4.72 -6.03
C GLY A 296 7.13 4.34 -7.48
N HIS A 297 5.90 3.93 -7.78
CA HIS A 297 5.51 3.60 -9.15
C HIS A 297 5.47 4.83 -10.08
N GLU A 298 5.25 6.03 -9.52
CA GLU A 298 5.10 7.26 -10.30
C GLU A 298 6.36 7.65 -11.08
N ASP A 299 7.55 7.22 -10.62
CA ASP A 299 8.84 7.52 -11.26
C ASP A 299 9.30 6.47 -12.27
N LEU A 300 8.54 5.38 -12.49
CA LEU A 300 8.87 4.35 -13.47
C LEU A 300 8.72 4.85 -14.91
N LEU A 301 9.33 4.16 -15.88
CA LEU A 301 9.23 4.51 -17.29
C LEU A 301 7.98 3.90 -17.93
N TYR A 302 7.31 4.63 -18.82
CA TYR A 302 6.08 4.22 -19.48
C TYR A 302 6.12 4.39 -21.00
N GLY A 303 5.26 3.64 -21.70
CA GLY A 303 5.02 3.80 -23.13
C GLY A 303 6.31 3.88 -23.96
N LYS A 304 6.45 4.97 -24.73
CA LYS A 304 7.62 5.21 -25.58
C LYS A 304 8.93 5.33 -24.80
N ALA A 305 8.92 5.92 -23.60
CA ALA A 305 10.13 6.05 -22.78
C ALA A 305 10.64 4.68 -22.30
N MET A 306 9.75 3.77 -21.91
CA MET A 306 10.11 2.39 -21.56
C MET A 306 10.68 1.64 -22.78
N LEU A 307 10.05 1.80 -23.96
CA LEU A 307 10.53 1.19 -25.20
C LEU A 307 11.92 1.70 -25.60
N ASN A 308 12.16 3.01 -25.48
CA ASN A 308 13.46 3.64 -25.72
C ASN A 308 14.54 3.12 -24.73
N ALA A 309 14.19 2.95 -23.45
CA ALA A 309 15.14 2.39 -22.49
C ALA A 309 15.48 0.91 -22.79
N CYS A 310 14.50 0.13 -23.24
CA CYS A 310 14.71 -1.26 -23.67
C CYS A 310 15.56 -1.34 -24.94
N SER A 311 15.31 -0.47 -25.93
CA SER A 311 16.09 -0.42 -27.16
C SER A 311 17.52 0.03 -26.90
N TRP A 312 17.71 1.04 -26.03
CA TRP A 312 19.02 1.48 -25.56
C TRP A 312 19.80 0.33 -24.93
N LEU A 313 19.20 -0.40 -24.00
CA LEU A 313 19.83 -1.54 -23.33
C LEU A 313 20.22 -2.66 -24.30
N ALA A 314 19.43 -2.88 -25.36
CA ALA A 314 19.77 -3.82 -26.44
C ALA A 314 20.89 -3.31 -27.36
N GLN A 315 20.94 -2.00 -27.62
CA GLN A 315 21.91 -1.37 -28.52
C GLN A 315 23.28 -1.21 -27.86
N ILE A 316 23.34 -0.73 -26.61
CA ILE A 316 24.62 -0.52 -25.90
C ILE A 316 25.40 -1.82 -25.72
N ARG A 317 24.70 -2.95 -25.62
CA ARG A 317 25.29 -4.30 -25.61
C ARG A 317 26.02 -4.66 -26.91
N ARG A 318 25.56 -4.17 -28.05
CA ARG A 318 26.10 -4.52 -29.38
C ARG A 318 27.31 -3.67 -29.75
N THR A 319 27.41 -2.46 -29.20
CA THR A 319 28.49 -1.51 -29.48
C THR A 319 29.72 -1.84 -28.63
N LYS A 320 30.66 -2.60 -29.20
CA LYS A 320 31.91 -2.98 -28.51
C LYS A 320 32.97 -1.90 -28.51
N ASP A 321 32.85 -0.91 -29.41
CA ASP A 321 33.84 0.15 -29.60
C ASP A 321 33.78 1.23 -28.49
N LEU A 322 32.69 1.24 -27.72
CA LEU A 322 32.47 2.14 -26.60
C LEU A 322 32.69 1.35 -25.30
N GLU A 323 33.68 1.70 -24.48
CA GLU A 323 33.92 1.08 -23.16
C GLU A 323 32.87 1.53 -22.09
N VAL A 324 31.59 1.57 -22.47
CA VAL A 324 30.47 1.96 -21.61
C VAL A 324 29.49 0.80 -21.54
N TYR A 325 29.18 0.37 -20.32
CA TYR A 325 28.31 -0.77 -20.06
C TYR A 325 27.13 -0.36 -19.18
N PRO A 326 25.95 -0.99 -19.36
CA PRO A 326 24.79 -0.71 -18.52
C PRO A 326 25.12 -1.06 -17.06
N LEU A 327 24.69 -0.20 -16.13
CA LEU A 327 24.85 -0.39 -14.69
C LEU A 327 23.75 -1.29 -14.12
N VAL A 328 23.96 -1.80 -12.91
CA VAL A 328 22.96 -2.62 -12.20
C VAL A 328 21.70 -1.79 -11.93
N GLU A 329 21.88 -0.52 -11.61
CA GLU A 329 20.84 0.50 -11.42
C GLU A 329 19.95 0.62 -12.65
N HIS A 330 20.55 0.72 -13.85
CA HIS A 330 19.80 0.75 -15.11
C HIS A 330 18.96 -0.50 -15.30
N THR A 331 19.58 -1.67 -15.14
CA THR A 331 18.86 -2.93 -15.33
C THR A 331 17.73 -3.10 -14.31
N ASN A 332 17.95 -2.72 -13.05
CA ASN A 332 16.93 -2.82 -12.00
C ASN A 332 15.76 -1.87 -12.26
N PHE A 333 16.04 -0.62 -12.64
CA PHE A 333 15.01 0.38 -12.93
C PHE A 333 14.18 0.01 -14.18
N ILE A 334 14.84 -0.43 -15.27
CA ILE A 334 14.17 -0.90 -16.48
C ILE A 334 13.36 -2.17 -16.17
N ASN A 335 13.91 -3.11 -15.40
CA ASN A 335 13.21 -4.33 -15.02
C ASN A 335 11.98 -4.06 -14.14
N ALA A 336 12.09 -3.15 -13.17
CA ALA A 336 10.95 -2.72 -12.35
C ALA A 336 9.87 -2.04 -13.19
N SER A 337 10.26 -1.18 -14.13
CA SER A 337 9.34 -0.55 -15.08
C SER A 337 8.62 -1.61 -15.92
N ARG A 338 9.34 -2.61 -16.46
CA ARG A 338 8.75 -3.70 -17.24
C ARG A 338 7.85 -4.61 -16.41
N LEU A 339 8.27 -5.01 -15.21
CA LEU A 339 7.48 -5.84 -14.30
C LEU A 339 6.15 -5.16 -13.94
N TYR A 340 6.20 -3.85 -13.71
CA TYR A 340 5.03 -3.03 -13.48
C TYR A 340 4.09 -3.02 -14.69
N HIS A 341 4.62 -2.88 -15.91
CA HIS A 341 3.86 -2.98 -17.17
C HIS A 341 3.35 -4.40 -17.46
N GLN A 342 3.89 -5.41 -16.82
CA GLN A 342 3.46 -6.79 -17.01
C GLN A 342 2.51 -7.26 -15.90
N ASP A 343 1.95 -6.36 -15.09
CA ASP A 343 1.07 -6.69 -13.95
C ASP A 343 1.70 -7.73 -13.00
N ASP A 344 2.98 -7.54 -12.66
CA ASP A 344 3.81 -8.47 -11.87
C ASP A 344 4.12 -9.83 -12.55
N MET A 345 3.78 -10.00 -13.83
CA MET A 345 4.23 -11.14 -14.63
C MET A 345 5.72 -11.03 -14.90
N SER A 346 6.43 -12.12 -14.69
CA SER A 346 7.88 -12.20 -14.88
C SER A 346 8.24 -13.36 -15.78
N ASP A 347 9.33 -13.22 -16.52
CA ASP A 347 9.86 -14.33 -17.29
C ASP A 347 10.53 -15.33 -16.35
N ILE A 348 11.32 -14.85 -15.38
CA ILE A 348 12.14 -15.69 -14.51
C ILE A 348 11.97 -15.28 -13.05
N CYS A 349 11.59 -16.22 -12.18
CA CYS A 349 11.70 -16.08 -10.73
C CYS A 349 12.92 -16.85 -10.24
N LEU A 350 13.91 -16.14 -9.71
CA LEU A 350 15.11 -16.70 -9.13
C LEU A 350 14.94 -16.85 -7.62
N VAL A 351 14.99 -18.08 -7.15
CA VAL A 351 14.83 -18.41 -5.74
C VAL A 351 16.20 -18.81 -5.18
N HIS A 352 16.61 -18.16 -4.09
CA HIS A 352 17.95 -18.35 -3.54
C HIS A 352 18.02 -18.10 -2.02
N TYR A 353 19.16 -18.41 -1.40
CA TYR A 353 19.45 -18.05 0.00
C TYR A 353 20.19 -16.70 0.05
N SER A 354 20.14 -15.96 1.17
CA SER A 354 20.73 -14.60 1.29
C SER A 354 22.23 -14.62 1.02
N ARG A 355 22.93 -15.71 1.35
CA ARG A 355 24.35 -15.90 1.05
C ARG A 355 24.67 -15.76 -0.45
N ASP A 356 23.72 -16.08 -1.32
CA ASP A 356 23.89 -16.05 -2.77
C ASP A 356 23.36 -14.75 -3.41
N HIS A 357 22.85 -13.79 -2.61
CA HIS A 357 22.18 -12.58 -3.12
C HIS A 357 23.06 -11.77 -4.08
N ALA A 358 24.34 -11.57 -3.77
CA ALA A 358 25.26 -10.86 -4.64
C ALA A 358 25.49 -11.57 -6.00
N ARG A 359 25.52 -12.90 -6.00
CA ARG A 359 25.69 -13.73 -7.20
C ARG A 359 24.43 -13.69 -8.07
N VAL A 360 23.26 -13.76 -7.43
CA VAL A 360 21.95 -13.68 -8.10
C VAL A 360 21.71 -12.31 -8.71
N ASN A 361 22.03 -11.21 -8.00
CA ASN A 361 21.87 -9.86 -8.56
C ASN A 361 22.73 -9.67 -9.82
N LYS A 362 23.95 -10.21 -9.85
CA LYS A 362 24.78 -10.21 -11.07
C LYS A 362 24.15 -11.04 -12.19
N LEU A 363 23.61 -12.21 -11.89
CA LEU A 363 22.90 -13.03 -12.88
C LEU A 363 21.65 -12.31 -13.44
N CYS A 364 20.84 -11.70 -12.58
CA CYS A 364 19.68 -10.88 -12.97
C CYS A 364 20.11 -9.74 -13.89
N HIS A 365 21.17 -9.01 -13.54
CA HIS A 365 21.72 -7.94 -14.37
C HIS A 365 22.00 -8.43 -15.80
N TYR A 366 22.66 -9.58 -15.96
CA TYR A 366 22.91 -10.15 -17.30
C TYR A 366 21.64 -10.67 -17.98
N LEU A 367 20.70 -11.30 -17.26
CA LEU A 367 19.44 -11.79 -17.84
C LEU A 367 18.56 -10.63 -18.33
N ILE A 368 18.51 -9.53 -17.59
CA ILE A 368 17.80 -8.31 -17.97
C ILE A 368 18.41 -7.70 -19.23
N GLN A 369 19.74 -7.71 -19.36
CA GLN A 369 20.43 -7.30 -20.60
C GLN A 369 20.08 -8.17 -21.82
N GLN A 370 19.59 -9.39 -21.60
CA GLN A 370 19.09 -10.28 -22.65
C GLN A 370 17.59 -10.08 -22.92
N GLY A 371 16.96 -9.12 -22.25
CA GLY A 371 15.55 -8.79 -22.42
C GLY A 371 14.60 -9.63 -21.56
N TYR A 372 15.08 -10.38 -20.58
CA TYR A 372 14.20 -11.10 -19.63
C TYR A 372 13.74 -10.18 -18.50
N VAL A 373 12.50 -10.37 -18.04
CA VAL A 373 11.98 -9.77 -16.80
C VAL A 373 12.22 -10.74 -15.65
N THR A 374 12.96 -10.30 -14.63
CA THR A 374 13.38 -11.16 -13.52
C THR A 374 12.86 -10.66 -12.18
N VAL A 375 12.55 -11.59 -11.28
CA VAL A 375 12.24 -11.33 -9.86
C VAL A 375 13.02 -12.30 -8.99
N THR A 376 13.40 -11.85 -7.79
CA THR A 376 14.22 -12.62 -6.86
C THR A 376 13.48 -12.83 -5.55
N GLU A 377 13.60 -14.02 -4.98
CA GLU A 377 13.02 -14.36 -3.68
C GLU A 377 14.03 -15.09 -2.80
N VAL A 378 14.10 -14.67 -1.53
CA VAL A 378 15.06 -15.15 -0.53
C VAL A 378 14.41 -16.18 0.39
N LEU A 379 15.06 -17.33 0.60
CA LEU A 379 14.49 -18.46 1.34
C LEU A 379 14.86 -18.57 2.83
N ASP A 380 15.68 -17.67 3.38
CA ASP A 380 16.18 -17.83 4.76
C ASP A 380 15.12 -17.68 5.86
N ASP A 381 14.02 -16.97 5.59
CA ASP A 381 13.04 -16.53 6.60
C ASP A 381 11.61 -17.07 6.40
N VAL A 382 11.42 -18.21 5.73
CA VAL A 382 10.08 -18.78 5.54
C VAL A 382 9.58 -19.45 6.83
N GLN A 383 9.05 -18.64 7.76
CA GLN A 383 8.21 -19.07 8.88
C GLN A 383 6.79 -18.48 8.76
N SER A 384 5.85 -19.36 8.39
CA SER A 384 4.38 -19.31 8.51
C SER A 384 3.64 -17.95 8.44
N ASN A 385 2.88 -17.81 7.35
CA ASN A 385 1.53 -17.24 7.18
C ASN A 385 1.34 -15.84 6.54
N SER A 386 2.31 -14.92 6.50
CA SER A 386 2.11 -13.62 5.81
C SER A 386 3.05 -13.39 4.62
N LEU A 387 4.30 -13.84 4.71
CA LEU A 387 5.26 -13.85 3.59
C LEU A 387 4.97 -14.94 2.54
N ASP A 388 4.16 -15.95 2.88
CA ASP A 388 3.82 -17.06 1.99
C ASP A 388 3.00 -16.61 0.76
N GLN A 389 2.23 -15.52 0.87
CA GLN A 389 1.43 -15.00 -0.25
C GLN A 389 2.28 -14.34 -1.34
N LEU A 390 3.36 -13.65 -0.97
CA LEU A 390 4.22 -12.97 -1.94
C LEU A 390 5.03 -13.99 -2.75
N LEU A 391 5.67 -14.95 -2.06
CA LEU A 391 6.36 -16.05 -2.73
C LEU A 391 5.41 -16.85 -3.63
N TYR A 392 4.22 -17.20 -3.14
CA TYR A 392 3.21 -17.90 -3.96
C TYR A 392 2.80 -17.09 -5.18
N ARG A 393 2.57 -15.78 -5.01
CA ARG A 393 2.24 -14.87 -6.12
C ARG A 393 3.38 -14.82 -7.14
N ARG A 394 4.64 -14.70 -6.71
CA ARG A 394 5.82 -14.60 -7.59
C ARG A 394 6.11 -15.89 -8.34
N LEU A 395 5.96 -17.05 -7.68
CA LEU A 395 6.03 -18.35 -8.34
C LEU A 395 4.88 -18.55 -9.34
N GLY A 396 3.70 -18.03 -9.00
CA GLY A 396 2.52 -18.07 -9.87
C GLY A 396 2.66 -17.21 -11.11
N THR A 397 3.20 -15.99 -11.00
CA THR A 397 3.32 -15.08 -12.12
C THR A 397 4.55 -15.33 -13.00
N ALA A 398 5.52 -16.13 -12.53
CA ALA A 398 6.73 -16.46 -13.28
C ALA A 398 6.53 -17.56 -14.33
N THR A 399 7.12 -17.37 -15.51
CA THR A 399 7.16 -18.38 -16.58
C THR A 399 8.16 -19.49 -16.25
N PHE A 400 9.36 -19.13 -15.83
CA PHE A 400 10.44 -20.03 -15.43
C PHE A 400 10.79 -19.82 -13.95
N ILE A 401 10.94 -20.91 -13.21
CA ILE A 401 11.40 -20.88 -11.82
C ILE A 401 12.83 -21.42 -11.78
N VAL A 402 13.78 -20.55 -11.47
CA VAL A 402 15.20 -20.90 -11.39
C VAL A 402 15.60 -20.93 -9.94
N VAL A 403 16.14 -22.06 -9.50
CA VAL A 403 16.48 -22.29 -8.11
C VAL A 403 17.99 -22.44 -8.00
N LEU A 404 18.64 -21.60 -7.18
CA LEU A 404 20.07 -21.69 -6.92
C LEU A 404 20.33 -22.48 -5.63
N ALA A 405 20.96 -23.64 -5.77
CA ALA A 405 21.32 -24.53 -4.66
C ALA A 405 22.85 -24.59 -4.53
N SER A 406 23.40 -23.68 -3.72
CA SER A 406 24.79 -23.73 -3.27
C SER A 406 24.98 -24.88 -2.27
N ASP A 407 26.07 -25.64 -2.39
CA ASP A 407 26.31 -26.95 -1.76
C ASP A 407 25.77 -27.08 -0.30
N GLY A 408 24.95 -28.10 -0.06
CA GLY A 408 24.68 -28.64 1.29
C GLY A 408 23.62 -27.96 2.17
N ALA A 409 22.73 -27.12 1.63
CA ALA A 409 21.62 -26.61 2.43
C ALA A 409 20.63 -27.74 2.80
N ASN A 410 20.58 -28.10 4.09
CA ASN A 410 19.55 -28.97 4.66
C ASN A 410 18.17 -28.51 4.19
N TYR A 411 17.37 -29.42 3.64
CA TYR A 411 16.01 -29.19 3.16
C TYR A 411 15.17 -28.41 4.18
N THR A 412 15.09 -27.08 4.02
CA THR A 412 14.21 -26.22 4.80
C THR A 412 12.74 -26.44 4.40
N SER A 413 11.81 -26.10 5.29
CA SER A 413 10.36 -26.09 5.00
C SER A 413 10.03 -25.27 3.76
N ALA A 414 10.75 -24.17 3.55
CA ALA A 414 10.67 -23.30 2.37
C ALA A 414 10.90 -24.05 1.05
N TRP A 415 11.92 -24.92 1.02
CA TRP A 415 12.29 -25.68 -0.16
C TRP A 415 11.25 -26.75 -0.52
N LYS A 416 10.59 -27.32 0.50
CA LYS A 416 9.47 -28.23 0.32
C LYS A 416 8.27 -27.51 -0.32
N TYR A 417 8.02 -26.26 0.08
CA TYR A 417 6.92 -25.46 -0.44
C TYR A 417 7.07 -25.10 -1.93
N VAL A 418 8.24 -24.57 -2.33
CA VAL A 418 8.53 -24.28 -3.76
C VAL A 418 8.41 -25.56 -4.59
N ARG A 419 8.85 -26.70 -4.03
CA ARG A 419 8.76 -28.00 -4.69
C ARG A 419 7.32 -28.46 -4.90
N GLU A 420 6.48 -28.38 -3.88
CA GLU A 420 5.07 -28.75 -3.96
C GLU A 420 4.33 -27.84 -4.94
N TYR A 421 4.61 -26.54 -4.92
CA TYR A 421 4.00 -25.58 -5.84
C TYR A 421 4.32 -25.89 -7.31
N VAL A 422 5.60 -26.10 -7.63
CA VAL A 422 6.05 -26.41 -9.00
C VAL A 422 5.42 -27.71 -9.50
N ARG A 423 5.34 -28.75 -8.66
CA ARG A 423 4.72 -30.03 -9.01
C ARG A 423 3.21 -29.95 -9.20
N ASN A 424 2.51 -29.27 -8.31
CA ASN A 424 1.05 -29.18 -8.37
C ASN A 424 0.55 -28.37 -9.57
N ASN A 425 1.36 -27.41 -10.04
CA ASN A 425 0.98 -26.48 -11.11
C ASN A 425 1.71 -26.74 -12.44
N ASP A 426 2.50 -27.81 -12.55
CA ASP A 426 3.29 -28.18 -13.74
C ASP A 426 4.11 -27.00 -14.31
N LYS A 427 4.79 -26.28 -13.41
CA LYS A 427 5.63 -25.13 -13.74
C LYS A 427 6.99 -25.58 -14.27
N VAL A 428 7.55 -24.81 -15.21
CA VAL A 428 8.89 -25.05 -15.74
C VAL A 428 9.91 -24.57 -14.73
N SER A 429 10.78 -25.48 -14.28
CA SER A 429 11.82 -25.15 -13.30
C SER A 429 13.20 -25.64 -13.71
N PHE A 430 14.22 -24.88 -13.32
CA PHE A 430 15.63 -25.22 -13.48
C PHE A 430 16.30 -25.16 -12.12
N THR A 431 17.07 -26.19 -11.78
CA THR A 431 17.90 -26.16 -10.57
C THR A 431 19.35 -25.96 -10.96
N LEU A 432 19.92 -24.82 -10.56
CA LEU A 432 21.33 -24.49 -10.70
C LEU A 432 22.10 -25.12 -9.54
N LEU A 433 22.95 -26.11 -9.85
CA LEU A 433 23.78 -26.81 -8.86
C LEU A 433 25.26 -26.51 -9.07
N GLU A 434 25.90 -26.14 -7.97
CA GLU A 434 27.34 -25.94 -7.86
C GLU A 434 28.00 -27.32 -7.61
N ASN A 435 29.00 -27.68 -8.42
CA ASN A 435 29.80 -28.93 -8.34
C ASN A 435 29.10 -30.28 -8.72
N LEU A 436 29.93 -31.24 -9.13
CA LEU A 436 29.56 -32.62 -9.52
C LEU A 436 29.43 -33.56 -8.30
N SER A 437 28.76 -33.12 -7.22
CA SER A 437 28.51 -33.97 -6.05
C SER A 437 27.50 -35.08 -6.41
N PRO A 438 27.80 -36.38 -6.19
CA PRO A 438 26.89 -37.44 -6.58
C PRO A 438 25.71 -37.55 -5.60
N GLU A 439 24.52 -37.63 -6.18
CA GLU A 439 23.34 -38.34 -5.64
C GLU A 439 22.50 -37.75 -4.51
N LYS A 440 22.74 -36.52 -4.00
CA LYS A 440 21.83 -35.94 -2.99
C LYS A 440 21.42 -34.51 -3.28
N GLY A 441 20.51 -34.34 -4.25
CA GLY A 441 19.67 -33.15 -4.32
C GLY A 441 19.43 -32.60 -5.71
N SER A 442 18.30 -32.98 -6.32
CA SER A 442 17.23 -32.03 -6.70
C SER A 442 16.18 -32.77 -7.55
N ASP A 443 15.05 -33.14 -6.96
CA ASP A 443 13.93 -33.77 -7.69
C ASP A 443 13.03 -32.72 -8.40
N LEU A 444 13.60 -31.54 -8.73
CA LEU A 444 12.86 -30.39 -9.28
C LEU A 444 13.46 -29.93 -10.61
N GLY A 445 12.69 -30.11 -11.68
CA GLY A 445 13.01 -29.54 -12.99
C GLY A 445 14.28 -30.10 -13.64
N GLN A 446 14.76 -29.39 -14.65
CA GLN A 446 16.01 -29.72 -15.32
C GLN A 446 17.21 -29.26 -14.48
N ILE A 447 18.16 -30.15 -14.25
CA ILE A 447 19.36 -29.86 -13.46
C ILE A 447 20.44 -29.28 -14.36
N VAL A 448 20.90 -28.10 -13.98
CA VAL A 448 21.89 -27.32 -14.71
C VAL A 448 23.13 -27.20 -13.82
N ARG A 449 24.17 -27.99 -14.13
CA ARG A 449 25.39 -28.05 -13.31
C ARG A 449 26.41 -27.04 -13.79
N PHE A 450 27.02 -26.32 -12.86
CA PHE A 450 28.08 -25.36 -13.14
C PHE A 450 29.21 -25.45 -12.11
N ALA A 451 30.42 -25.05 -12.50
CA ALA A 451 31.57 -24.95 -11.60
C ALA A 451 31.54 -23.62 -10.83
N ASP A 452 31.90 -23.64 -9.54
CA ASP A 452 31.96 -22.46 -8.64
C ASP A 452 32.78 -21.30 -9.23
N LYS A 453 33.82 -21.61 -10.02
CA LYS A 453 34.68 -20.62 -10.69
C LYS A 453 34.08 -19.93 -11.92
N LEU A 454 32.88 -20.31 -12.38
CA LEU A 454 32.27 -19.67 -13.55
C LEU A 454 31.79 -18.26 -13.19
N CYS A 455 32.10 -17.30 -14.06
CA CYS A 455 31.55 -15.95 -13.94
C CYS A 455 30.04 -15.96 -14.20
N ALA A 456 29.30 -15.03 -13.60
CA ALA A 456 27.84 -14.93 -13.75
C ALA A 456 27.40 -14.77 -15.22
N GLN A 457 28.26 -14.23 -16.09
CA GLN A 457 28.03 -14.14 -17.52
C GLN A 457 28.01 -15.52 -18.20
N ALA A 458 28.99 -16.39 -17.91
CA ALA A 458 29.02 -17.75 -18.45
C ALA A 458 27.86 -18.61 -17.92
N LEU A 459 27.46 -18.39 -16.66
CA LEU A 459 26.26 -19.00 -16.09
C LEU A 459 24.97 -18.52 -16.79
N CYS A 460 24.89 -17.23 -17.13
CA CYS A 460 23.79 -16.68 -17.90
C CYS A 460 23.69 -17.32 -19.29
N GLU A 461 24.79 -17.40 -20.03
CA GLU A 461 24.84 -18.04 -21.37
C GLU A 461 24.36 -19.50 -21.33
N LEU A 462 24.79 -20.24 -20.30
CA LEU A 462 24.41 -21.62 -20.10
C LEU A 462 22.91 -21.76 -19.75
N LEU A 463 22.36 -20.85 -18.93
CA LEU A 463 20.93 -20.83 -18.62
C LEU A 463 20.07 -20.42 -19.83
N LEU A 464 20.52 -19.45 -20.64
CA LEU A 464 19.82 -19.00 -21.84
C LEU A 464 19.62 -20.12 -22.85
N HIS A 465 20.62 -21.00 -23.02
CA HIS A 465 20.51 -22.18 -23.89
C HIS A 465 19.30 -23.06 -23.54
N HIS A 466 18.94 -23.13 -22.26
CA HIS A 466 17.78 -23.87 -21.78
C HIS A 466 16.47 -23.05 -21.82
N LEU A 467 16.53 -21.75 -21.51
CA LEU A 467 15.36 -20.86 -21.47
C LEU A 467 14.80 -20.53 -22.86
N GLU A 468 15.63 -20.52 -23.90
CA GLU A 468 15.19 -20.19 -25.26
C GLU A 468 14.39 -21.31 -25.93
N GLN A 469 14.46 -22.54 -25.41
CA GLN A 469 13.67 -23.66 -25.91
C GLN A 469 12.18 -23.41 -25.62
N ASP A 470 11.36 -23.33 -26.68
CA ASP A 470 9.91 -23.13 -26.59
C ASP A 470 9.45 -21.88 -25.81
N LYS A 471 10.30 -20.85 -25.71
CA LYS A 471 10.03 -19.63 -24.93
C LYS A 471 8.67 -19.00 -25.22
N GLU A 472 8.32 -18.83 -26.50
CA GLU A 472 7.06 -18.20 -26.92
C GLU A 472 5.85 -19.01 -26.45
N TYR A 473 5.90 -20.34 -26.63
CA TYR A 473 4.86 -21.25 -26.17
C TYR A 473 4.71 -21.22 -24.65
N LEU A 474 5.82 -21.30 -23.90
CA LEU A 474 5.79 -21.34 -22.43
C LEU A 474 5.33 -20.02 -21.83
N THR A 475 5.70 -18.89 -22.45
CA THR A 475 5.24 -17.56 -22.04
C THR A 475 3.74 -17.42 -22.28
N LEU A 476 3.23 -17.87 -23.43
CA LEU A 476 1.80 -17.89 -23.75
C LEU A 476 1.03 -18.80 -22.78
N ARG A 477 1.55 -20.02 -22.52
CA ARG A 477 1.02 -20.97 -21.54
C ARG A 477 0.91 -20.34 -20.16
N ASN A 478 1.94 -19.64 -19.69
CA ASN A 478 1.96 -19.05 -18.36
C ASN A 478 0.97 -17.88 -18.22
N ARG A 479 0.86 -17.00 -19.22
CA ARG A 479 -0.14 -15.93 -19.24
C ARG A 479 -1.56 -16.49 -19.12
N LEU A 480 -1.84 -17.52 -19.91
CA LEU A 480 -3.12 -18.22 -19.89
C LEU A 480 -3.39 -18.93 -18.56
N PHE A 481 -2.38 -19.63 -18.03
CA PHE A 481 -2.47 -20.31 -16.74
C PHE A 481 -2.79 -19.31 -15.62
N CYS A 482 -2.13 -18.16 -15.57
CA CYS A 482 -2.41 -17.13 -14.56
C CYS A 482 -3.85 -16.61 -14.65
N ARG A 483 -4.35 -16.37 -15.87
CA ARG A 483 -5.75 -15.96 -16.09
C ARG A 483 -6.73 -17.04 -15.67
N ALA A 484 -6.42 -18.32 -15.97
CA ALA A 484 -7.25 -19.45 -15.58
C ALA A 484 -7.29 -19.67 -14.05
N VAL A 485 -6.16 -19.51 -13.35
CA VAL A 485 -6.11 -19.56 -11.88
C VAL A 485 -6.94 -18.43 -11.25
N GLN A 486 -6.81 -17.20 -11.77
CA GLN A 486 -7.64 -16.08 -11.32
C GLN A 486 -9.13 -16.32 -11.54
N TRP A 487 -9.49 -16.96 -12.66
CA TRP A 487 -10.86 -17.39 -12.90
C TRP A 487 -11.30 -18.50 -11.95
N ASP A 488 -10.45 -19.48 -11.65
CA ASP A 488 -10.79 -20.58 -10.75
C ASP A 488 -11.06 -20.08 -9.32
N GLU A 489 -10.28 -19.11 -8.85
CA GLU A 489 -10.45 -18.48 -7.54
C GLU A 489 -11.75 -17.65 -7.44
N ARG A 490 -12.08 -16.88 -8.48
CA ARG A 490 -13.17 -15.88 -8.42
C ARG A 490 -14.47 -16.32 -9.08
N LYS A 491 -14.39 -17.28 -10.00
CA LYS A 491 -15.48 -17.74 -10.89
C LYS A 491 -16.26 -16.61 -11.58
N SER A 492 -15.60 -15.47 -11.84
CA SER A 492 -16.21 -14.30 -12.50
C SER A 492 -16.30 -14.52 -14.01
N LYS A 493 -17.47 -14.20 -14.60
CA LYS A 493 -17.69 -14.25 -16.06
C LYS A 493 -16.83 -13.27 -16.83
N GLY A 494 -16.28 -12.26 -16.16
CA GLY A 494 -15.44 -11.24 -16.75
C GLY A 494 -14.02 -11.69 -17.08
N ILE A 495 -13.54 -12.78 -16.48
CA ILE A 495 -12.17 -13.25 -16.70
C ILE A 495 -12.10 -14.18 -17.93
N LEU A 496 -13.24 -14.69 -18.38
CA LEU A 496 -13.38 -15.59 -19.52
C LEU A 496 -12.85 -14.99 -20.83
N LEU A 497 -12.52 -15.86 -21.78
CA LEU A 497 -11.95 -15.47 -23.07
C LEU A 497 -12.99 -14.82 -23.98
N THR A 498 -12.57 -13.81 -24.75
CA THR A 498 -13.38 -13.18 -25.80
C THR A 498 -13.39 -14.03 -27.08
N ASN A 499 -14.24 -13.69 -28.07
CA ASN A 499 -14.43 -14.53 -29.27
C ASN A 499 -13.13 -14.77 -30.06
N ASN A 500 -12.34 -13.72 -30.31
CA ASN A 500 -11.06 -13.84 -31.02
C ASN A 500 -10.02 -14.61 -30.19
N GLU A 501 -9.89 -14.25 -28.91
CA GLU A 501 -9.01 -14.95 -27.97
C GLU A 501 -9.34 -16.44 -27.88
N LEU A 502 -10.61 -16.80 -27.81
CA LEU A 502 -11.06 -18.18 -27.66
C LEU A 502 -10.61 -19.05 -28.84
N ILE A 503 -10.65 -18.53 -30.07
CA ILE A 503 -10.19 -19.23 -31.27
C ILE A 503 -8.69 -19.51 -31.18
N ASP A 504 -7.89 -18.48 -30.89
CA ASP A 504 -6.44 -18.61 -30.75
C ASP A 504 -6.07 -19.59 -29.63
N TYR A 505 -6.83 -19.56 -28.53
CA TYR A 505 -6.56 -20.39 -27.37
C TYR A 505 -7.07 -21.83 -27.51
N GLN A 506 -8.13 -22.08 -28.28
CA GLN A 506 -8.52 -23.43 -28.67
C GLN A 506 -7.45 -24.07 -29.56
N GLN A 507 -6.87 -23.31 -30.50
CA GLN A 507 -5.73 -23.78 -31.30
C GLN A 507 -4.51 -24.06 -30.43
N PHE A 508 -4.18 -23.17 -29.48
CA PHE A 508 -3.13 -23.42 -28.49
C PHE A 508 -3.38 -24.68 -27.67
N LEU A 509 -4.62 -24.92 -27.25
CA LEU A 509 -5.00 -26.07 -26.43
C LEU A 509 -4.76 -27.40 -27.19
N VAL A 510 -5.08 -27.44 -28.49
CA VAL A 510 -4.77 -28.60 -29.36
C VAL A 510 -3.26 -28.87 -29.42
N ILE A 511 -2.45 -27.82 -29.60
CA ILE A 511 -0.99 -27.92 -29.59
C ILE A 511 -0.49 -28.39 -28.22
N ALA A 512 -1.05 -27.86 -27.14
CA ALA A 512 -0.66 -28.19 -25.77
C ALA A 512 -1.04 -29.62 -25.37
N GLN A 513 -2.18 -30.13 -25.85
CA GLN A 513 -2.62 -31.52 -25.61
C GLN A 513 -1.78 -32.55 -26.38
N ALA A 514 -1.19 -32.15 -27.51
CA ALA A 514 -0.29 -33.01 -28.28
C ALA A 514 1.12 -33.14 -27.66
N ARG A 515 1.47 -32.30 -26.67
CA ARG A 515 2.78 -32.32 -26.00
C ARG A 515 2.80 -33.27 -24.81
N SER A 516 3.87 -34.06 -24.71
CA SER A 516 4.09 -34.98 -23.59
C SER A 516 4.70 -34.32 -22.35
N VAL A 517 5.30 -33.13 -22.49
CA VAL A 517 5.95 -32.36 -21.42
C VAL A 517 5.42 -30.92 -21.44
N TYR A 518 5.07 -30.38 -20.27
CA TYR A 518 4.50 -29.03 -20.10
C TYR A 518 3.23 -28.77 -20.93
N GLY A 519 2.32 -29.75 -20.96
CA GLY A 519 1.01 -29.62 -21.59
C GLY A 519 0.07 -28.65 -20.85
N ALA A 520 -1.20 -28.62 -21.26
CA ALA A 520 -2.21 -27.77 -20.63
C ALA A 520 -2.63 -28.31 -19.24
N PRO A 521 -2.43 -27.56 -18.13
CA PRO A 521 -2.94 -27.96 -16.82
C PRO A 521 -4.46 -28.05 -16.81
N LYS A 522 -5.05 -28.90 -15.96
CA LYS A 522 -6.51 -29.11 -15.91
C LYS A 522 -7.30 -27.80 -15.75
N VAL A 523 -6.87 -26.92 -14.85
CA VAL A 523 -7.50 -25.60 -14.61
C VAL A 523 -7.55 -24.75 -15.89
N LEU A 524 -6.53 -24.86 -16.75
CA LEU A 524 -6.50 -24.16 -18.03
C LEU A 524 -7.54 -24.72 -19.01
N VAL A 525 -7.65 -26.05 -19.08
CA VAL A 525 -8.64 -26.72 -19.95
C VAL A 525 -10.05 -26.35 -19.52
N ASP A 526 -10.34 -26.46 -18.22
CA ASP A 526 -11.64 -26.12 -17.64
C ASP A 526 -12.01 -24.65 -17.93
N PHE A 527 -11.03 -23.74 -17.88
CA PHE A 527 -11.21 -22.31 -18.17
C PHE A 527 -11.56 -22.04 -19.64
N VAL A 528 -10.88 -22.69 -20.59
CA VAL A 528 -11.15 -22.53 -22.03
C VAL A 528 -12.53 -23.11 -22.39
N GLU A 529 -12.89 -24.27 -21.84
CA GLU A 529 -14.21 -24.88 -22.05
C GLU A 529 -15.35 -24.05 -21.48
N HIS A 530 -15.20 -23.53 -20.26
CA HIS A 530 -16.20 -22.62 -19.67
C HIS A 530 -16.31 -21.30 -20.43
N SER A 531 -15.20 -20.79 -20.98
CA SER A 531 -15.22 -19.60 -21.82
C SER A 531 -16.03 -19.84 -23.10
N ALA A 532 -15.87 -21.00 -23.73
CA ALA A 532 -16.65 -21.37 -24.92
C ALA A 532 -18.15 -21.49 -24.62
N GLN A 533 -18.53 -22.17 -23.54
CA GLN A 533 -19.93 -22.33 -23.15
C GLN A 533 -20.60 -21.00 -22.78
N ALA A 534 -19.89 -20.10 -22.10
CA ALA A 534 -20.41 -18.79 -21.73
C ALA A 534 -20.64 -17.88 -22.95
N LEU A 535 -19.84 -18.05 -24.00
CA LEU A 535 -19.97 -17.29 -25.23
C LEU A 535 -21.21 -17.72 -26.03
N GLU A 536 -21.51 -19.03 -26.07
CA GLU A 536 -22.74 -19.57 -26.71
C GLU A 536 -24.04 -19.07 -26.04
N GLN A 537 -23.97 -18.62 -24.78
CA GLN A 537 -25.12 -18.13 -24.01
C GLN A 537 -25.33 -16.60 -24.09
N ARG A 538 -24.42 -15.82 -24.71
CA ARG A 538 -24.57 -14.35 -24.83
C ARG A 538 -25.46 -14.01 -26.02
N THR A 539 -26.67 -13.52 -25.76
CA THR A 539 -27.66 -13.13 -26.79
C THR A 539 -27.64 -11.65 -27.19
N ASP A 540 -26.88 -10.77 -26.52
CA ASP A 540 -26.86 -9.33 -26.79
C ASP A 540 -25.44 -8.79 -27.06
N ASN A 541 -25.26 -8.11 -28.19
CA ASN A 541 -24.03 -7.38 -28.60
C ASN A 541 -23.85 -6.03 -27.87
N CYS A 542 -24.52 -5.81 -26.74
CA CYS A 542 -24.51 -4.54 -26.01
C CYS A 542 -23.31 -4.44 -25.06
N VAL A 543 -22.67 -3.27 -25.00
CA VAL A 543 -21.46 -3.05 -24.19
C VAL A 543 -21.72 -1.93 -23.17
N ASP A 544 -21.16 -2.06 -21.97
CA ASP A 544 -21.35 -1.08 -20.89
C ASP A 544 -20.46 0.14 -21.10
N LEU A 545 -19.18 -0.08 -21.42
CA LEU A 545 -18.16 0.98 -21.43
C LEU A 545 -17.28 0.92 -22.69
N PHE A 546 -16.91 2.09 -23.19
CA PHE A 546 -15.87 2.25 -24.21
C PHE A 546 -14.73 3.08 -23.63
N ILE A 547 -13.49 2.59 -23.70
CA ILE A 547 -12.30 3.33 -23.24
C ILE A 547 -11.62 3.98 -24.43
N CYS A 548 -11.35 5.28 -24.30
CA CYS A 548 -10.58 6.09 -25.22
C CYS A 548 -9.27 6.47 -24.51
N ALA A 549 -8.14 6.07 -25.05
CA ALA A 549 -6.82 6.38 -24.51
C ALA A 549 -5.82 6.57 -25.65
N ASP A 550 -4.76 7.33 -25.40
CA ASP A 550 -3.65 7.46 -26.33
C ASP A 550 -2.77 6.20 -26.29
N THR A 551 -1.93 6.02 -27.31
CA THR A 551 -0.91 4.98 -27.41
C THR A 551 0.02 4.95 -26.20
N GLU A 552 0.37 6.12 -25.62
CA GLU A 552 1.18 6.23 -24.41
C GLU A 552 0.47 5.69 -23.15
N ASP A 553 -0.87 5.73 -23.14
CA ASP A 553 -1.72 5.29 -22.03
C ASP A 553 -2.42 3.95 -22.32
N SER A 554 -2.09 3.29 -23.43
CA SER A 554 -2.66 2.01 -23.87
C SER A 554 -2.56 0.93 -22.79
N HIS A 555 -1.43 0.88 -22.09
CA HIS A 555 -1.20 -0.05 -21.00
C HIS A 555 -2.18 0.17 -19.83
N PHE A 556 -2.34 1.43 -19.40
CA PHE A 556 -3.31 1.78 -18.36
C PHE A 556 -4.74 1.45 -18.82
N ALA A 557 -5.08 1.73 -20.08
CA ALA A 557 -6.39 1.42 -20.64
C ALA A 557 -6.68 -0.09 -20.66
N LEU A 558 -5.69 -0.94 -20.98
CA LEU A 558 -5.80 -2.39 -20.90
C LEU A 558 -6.00 -2.88 -19.48
N ARG A 559 -5.24 -2.32 -18.52
CA ARG A 559 -5.40 -2.63 -17.10
C ARG A 559 -6.80 -2.23 -16.62
N LEU A 560 -7.27 -1.03 -16.98
CA LEU A 560 -8.60 -0.54 -16.65
C LEU A 560 -9.69 -1.44 -17.26
N LYS A 561 -9.55 -1.79 -18.55
CA LYS A 561 -10.42 -2.76 -19.23
C LYS A 561 -10.47 -4.07 -18.43
N ARG A 562 -9.33 -4.66 -18.11
CA ARG A 562 -9.24 -5.91 -17.34
C ARG A 562 -9.93 -5.80 -15.99
N ARG A 563 -9.64 -4.76 -15.21
CA ARG A 563 -10.24 -4.53 -13.87
C ARG A 563 -11.75 -4.30 -13.90
N LEU A 564 -12.24 -3.53 -14.87
CA LEU A 564 -13.68 -3.35 -15.07
C LEU A 564 -14.34 -4.65 -15.54
N THR A 565 -13.66 -5.43 -16.38
CA THR A 565 -14.16 -6.73 -16.81
C THR A 565 -14.23 -7.71 -15.63
N GLU A 566 -13.23 -7.75 -14.74
CA GLU A 566 -13.26 -8.55 -13.49
C GLU A 566 -14.52 -8.29 -12.65
N LEU A 567 -15.08 -7.07 -12.73
CA LEU A 567 -16.29 -6.60 -12.06
C LEU A 567 -17.57 -6.77 -12.90
N GLU A 568 -17.53 -7.68 -13.87
CA GLU A 568 -18.65 -8.05 -14.74
C GLU A 568 -19.16 -6.92 -15.66
N LYS A 569 -18.34 -5.88 -15.91
CA LYS A 569 -18.65 -4.87 -16.94
C LYS A 569 -18.14 -5.31 -18.30
N THR A 570 -18.93 -5.09 -19.33
CA THR A 570 -18.51 -5.29 -20.73
C THR A 570 -17.78 -4.03 -21.21
N VAL A 571 -16.52 -4.17 -21.61
CA VAL A 571 -15.67 -3.02 -21.97
C VAL A 571 -15.01 -3.21 -23.33
N HIS A 572 -15.14 -2.22 -24.20
CA HIS A 572 -14.40 -2.13 -25.46
C HIS A 572 -13.21 -1.17 -25.34
N PHE A 573 -12.07 -1.64 -25.88
CA PHE A 573 -10.83 -0.90 -26.09
C PHE A 573 -10.03 -1.67 -27.14
N THR A 574 -9.44 -0.96 -28.09
CA THR A 574 -8.63 -1.48 -29.21
C THR A 574 -7.30 -0.74 -29.26
N GLU A 575 -6.25 -1.46 -29.65
CA GLU A 575 -4.87 -0.94 -29.74
C GLU A 575 -4.51 -0.50 -31.17
N ASP A 576 -5.40 -0.68 -32.14
CA ASP A 576 -5.05 -0.61 -33.56
C ASP A 576 -4.87 0.82 -34.09
N ASP A 577 -3.83 0.97 -34.91
CA ASP A 577 -3.54 2.17 -35.67
C ASP A 577 -4.69 2.52 -36.63
N PHE A 578 -4.93 3.82 -36.74
CA PHE A 578 -6.07 4.42 -37.43
C PHE A 578 -6.12 4.06 -38.93
N SER A 579 -7.23 3.49 -39.41
CA SER A 579 -7.53 3.29 -40.83
C SER A 579 -8.95 3.78 -41.17
N GLU A 580 -9.21 4.20 -42.41
CA GLU A 580 -10.54 4.73 -42.80
C GLU A 580 -11.67 3.68 -42.67
N GLU A 581 -11.36 2.39 -42.76
CA GLU A 581 -12.32 1.30 -42.53
C GLU A 581 -12.66 1.14 -41.03
N ALA A 582 -11.75 1.53 -40.14
CA ALA A 582 -11.95 1.47 -38.69
C ALA A 582 -12.92 2.53 -38.16
N ASP A 583 -13.13 3.65 -38.86
CA ASP A 583 -14.02 4.74 -38.40
C ASP A 583 -15.49 4.29 -38.27
N ILE A 584 -15.96 3.43 -39.18
CA ILE A 584 -17.32 2.86 -39.13
C ILE A 584 -17.44 1.92 -37.93
N GLN A 585 -16.43 1.07 -37.72
CA GLN A 585 -16.37 0.14 -36.61
C GLN A 585 -16.33 0.87 -35.26
N TYR A 586 -15.53 1.93 -35.13
CA TYR A 586 -15.49 2.77 -33.92
C TYR A 586 -16.83 3.44 -33.64
N LYS A 587 -17.51 3.94 -34.68
CA LYS A 587 -18.84 4.55 -34.53
C LYS A 587 -19.87 3.54 -34.04
N GLU A 588 -19.86 2.31 -34.58
CA GLU A 588 -20.73 1.21 -34.12
C GLU A 588 -20.42 0.79 -32.67
N MET A 589 -19.15 0.65 -32.31
CA MET A 589 -18.72 0.26 -30.96
C MET A 589 -19.04 1.33 -29.91
N ILE A 590 -18.87 2.61 -30.24
CA ILE A 590 -19.26 3.71 -29.35
C ILE A 590 -20.79 3.79 -29.27
N ALA A 591 -21.51 3.57 -30.38
CA ALA A 591 -22.98 3.55 -30.40
C ALA A 591 -23.57 2.40 -29.55
N SER A 592 -22.92 1.24 -29.50
CA SER A 592 -23.34 0.11 -28.65
C SER A 592 -23.01 0.30 -27.16
N SER A 593 -22.08 1.20 -26.82
CA SER A 593 -21.67 1.50 -25.44
C SER A 593 -22.67 2.40 -24.67
N CYS A 594 -22.81 2.21 -23.35
CA CYS A 594 -23.59 3.12 -22.50
C CYS A 594 -22.84 4.41 -22.15
N ARG A 595 -21.51 4.34 -21.97
CA ARG A 595 -20.67 5.46 -21.54
C ARG A 595 -19.25 5.35 -22.08
N VAL A 596 -18.64 6.49 -22.38
CA VAL A 596 -17.25 6.59 -22.83
C VAL A 596 -16.38 7.05 -21.66
N ILE A 597 -15.24 6.39 -21.47
CA ILE A 597 -14.20 6.80 -20.52
C ILE A 597 -13.03 7.32 -21.34
N ALA A 598 -12.61 8.55 -21.11
CA ALA A 598 -11.50 9.17 -21.84
C ALA A 598 -10.31 9.41 -20.89
N VAL A 599 -9.20 8.74 -21.15
CA VAL A 599 -7.92 9.01 -20.49
C VAL A 599 -7.30 10.22 -21.16
N LEU A 600 -7.09 11.29 -20.40
CA LEU A 600 -6.62 12.56 -20.95
C LEU A 600 -5.12 12.52 -21.27
N PRO A 601 -4.72 12.70 -22.54
CA PRO A 601 -3.31 12.73 -22.90
C PRO A 601 -2.68 14.07 -22.50
N ARG A 602 -1.37 14.07 -22.27
CA ARG A 602 -0.62 15.31 -21.99
C ARG A 602 -0.38 16.15 -23.24
N HIS A 603 -0.14 15.48 -24.36
CA HIS A 603 0.14 16.07 -25.67
C HIS A 603 -1.09 15.96 -26.57
N LEU A 604 -1.11 16.73 -27.65
CA LEU A 604 -2.20 16.70 -28.62
C LEU A 604 -2.26 15.33 -29.31
N SER A 605 -3.33 14.57 -29.08
CA SER A 605 -3.53 13.24 -29.68
C SER A 605 -4.65 13.29 -30.72
N GLU A 606 -4.32 13.10 -31.99
CA GLU A 606 -5.31 13.04 -33.08
C GLU A 606 -6.32 11.90 -32.86
N HIS A 607 -5.84 10.77 -32.33
CA HIS A 607 -6.66 9.58 -32.06
C HIS A 607 -7.74 9.85 -31.00
N VAL A 608 -7.34 10.35 -29.82
CA VAL A 608 -8.29 10.66 -28.72
C VAL A 608 -9.27 11.75 -29.14
N ASN A 609 -8.81 12.78 -29.86
CA ASN A 609 -9.66 13.87 -30.32
C ASN A 609 -10.75 13.39 -31.28
N LYS A 610 -10.41 12.48 -32.20
CA LYS A 610 -11.37 11.90 -33.12
C LYS A 610 -12.42 11.07 -32.38
N LEU A 611 -12.02 10.19 -31.47
CA LEU A 611 -12.96 9.36 -30.69
C LEU A 611 -13.89 10.20 -29.81
N LEU A 612 -13.37 11.27 -29.19
CA LEU A 612 -14.18 12.25 -28.46
C LEU A 612 -15.17 12.98 -29.37
N SER A 613 -14.78 13.30 -30.61
CA SER A 613 -15.69 13.92 -31.59
C SER A 613 -16.85 12.99 -31.97
N ILE A 614 -16.58 11.69 -32.15
CA ILE A 614 -17.59 10.66 -32.44
C ILE A 614 -18.53 10.50 -31.22
N ALA A 615 -17.98 10.43 -30.01
CA ALA A 615 -18.78 10.35 -28.78
C ALA A 615 -19.71 11.56 -28.61
N LYS A 616 -19.24 12.77 -28.96
CA LYS A 616 -20.02 14.01 -28.94
C LYS A 616 -21.12 14.02 -30.00
N GLU A 617 -20.84 13.54 -31.22
CA GLU A 617 -21.83 13.39 -32.30
C GLU A 617 -22.97 12.46 -31.89
N LEU A 618 -22.63 11.33 -31.27
CA LEU A 618 -23.58 10.31 -30.78
C LEU A 618 -24.26 10.70 -29.45
N GLY A 619 -23.89 11.83 -28.85
CA GLY A 619 -24.45 12.29 -27.57
C GLY A 619 -24.19 11.33 -26.40
N LYS A 620 -23.04 10.65 -26.39
CA LYS A 620 -22.65 9.70 -25.34
C LYS A 620 -22.07 10.44 -24.13
N PRO A 621 -22.39 10.02 -22.89
CA PRO A 621 -21.76 10.61 -21.72
C PRO A 621 -20.27 10.22 -21.68
N VAL A 622 -19.40 11.21 -21.45
CA VAL A 622 -17.95 11.02 -21.34
C VAL A 622 -17.50 11.26 -19.90
N THR A 623 -16.71 10.34 -19.35
CA THR A 623 -16.03 10.50 -18.07
C THR A 623 -14.54 10.66 -18.32
N PHE A 624 -14.00 11.83 -17.99
CA PHE A 624 -12.57 12.11 -18.15
C PHE A 624 -11.77 11.58 -16.96
N ILE A 625 -10.63 10.95 -17.25
CA ILE A 625 -9.69 10.44 -16.25
C ILE A 625 -8.37 11.19 -16.40
N LYS A 626 -7.84 11.67 -15.27
CA LYS A 626 -6.49 12.20 -15.15
C LYS A 626 -5.65 11.24 -14.30
N LEU A 627 -4.48 10.85 -14.79
CA LEU A 627 -3.56 9.99 -14.04
C LEU A 627 -2.80 10.78 -12.97
N LYS A 628 -2.67 10.23 -11.76
CA LYS A 628 -1.94 10.87 -10.64
C LYS A 628 -0.49 11.23 -10.97
N ARG A 629 0.20 10.42 -11.79
CA ARG A 629 1.57 10.69 -12.26
C ARG A 629 1.72 12.05 -12.95
N PHE A 630 0.62 12.62 -13.43
CA PHE A 630 0.57 13.90 -14.12
C PHE A 630 -0.12 14.98 -13.29
N ARG A 631 -0.22 14.81 -11.96
CA ARG A 631 -0.83 15.79 -11.05
C ARG A 631 -0.22 17.18 -11.24
N ASN A 632 1.11 17.25 -11.30
CA ASN A 632 1.88 18.49 -11.42
C ASN A 632 2.35 18.80 -12.86
N ALA A 633 1.95 17.98 -13.84
CA ALA A 633 2.38 18.15 -15.22
C ALA A 633 1.51 19.17 -15.99
N SER A 634 2.12 19.89 -16.93
CA SER A 634 1.40 20.73 -17.88
C SER A 634 0.69 19.90 -18.95
N TYR A 635 -0.60 20.14 -19.12
CA TYR A 635 -1.42 19.57 -20.19
C TYR A 635 -1.50 20.54 -21.36
N HIS A 636 -1.64 20.00 -22.57
CA HIS A 636 -1.90 20.79 -23.76
C HIS A 636 -3.17 21.65 -23.61
N GLU A 637 -3.16 22.86 -24.17
CA GLU A 637 -4.23 23.87 -24.02
C GLU A 637 -5.63 23.33 -24.37
N PHE A 638 -5.69 22.46 -25.37
CA PHE A 638 -6.92 21.81 -25.85
C PHE A 638 -7.68 21.01 -24.78
N TYR A 639 -7.02 20.49 -23.74
CA TYR A 639 -7.65 19.64 -22.72
C TYR A 639 -7.86 20.32 -21.36
N LEU A 640 -7.54 21.62 -21.22
CA LEU A 640 -7.50 22.28 -19.91
C LEU A 640 -8.87 22.32 -19.19
N GLU A 641 -9.96 22.42 -19.94
CA GLU A 641 -11.32 22.42 -19.39
C GLU A 641 -11.71 21.03 -18.87
N GLU A 642 -11.40 19.99 -19.66
CA GLU A 642 -11.64 18.60 -19.32
C GLU A 642 -10.78 18.16 -18.13
N VAL A 643 -9.52 18.62 -18.03
CA VAL A 643 -8.60 18.33 -16.93
C VAL A 643 -9.15 18.82 -15.58
N GLN A 644 -9.84 19.97 -15.53
CA GLN A 644 -10.44 20.47 -14.28
C GLN A 644 -11.61 19.62 -13.79
N SER A 645 -12.33 18.97 -14.70
CA SER A 645 -13.48 18.11 -14.39
C SER A 645 -13.13 16.61 -14.32
N ALA A 646 -11.89 16.25 -14.65
CA ALA A 646 -11.42 14.87 -14.72
C ALA A 646 -11.30 14.22 -13.34
N PHE A 647 -11.64 12.93 -13.30
CA PHE A 647 -11.47 12.10 -12.12
C PHE A 647 -10.01 11.66 -11.98
N GLU A 648 -9.40 11.92 -10.83
CA GLU A 648 -8.00 11.57 -10.59
C GLU A 648 -7.85 10.09 -10.20
N VAL A 649 -7.04 9.36 -10.97
CA VAL A 649 -6.93 7.91 -10.87
C VAL A 649 -5.50 7.48 -10.56
N ASP A 650 -5.36 6.61 -9.54
CA ASP A 650 -4.12 5.88 -9.31
C ASP A 650 -3.91 4.79 -10.36
N GLU A 651 -2.65 4.55 -10.66
CA GLU A 651 -2.23 3.82 -11.84
C GLU A 651 -2.41 2.28 -11.68
N LEU A 652 -2.44 1.80 -10.43
CA LEU A 652 -2.75 0.41 -10.08
C LEU A 652 -4.26 0.13 -9.94
N LEU A 653 -5.09 1.18 -9.90
CA LEU A 653 -6.54 1.10 -9.71
C LEU A 653 -6.95 0.41 -8.40
N GLU A 654 -6.12 0.47 -7.35
CA GLU A 654 -6.43 -0.22 -6.08
C GLU A 654 -7.48 0.52 -5.27
N VAL A 655 -7.37 1.85 -5.19
CA VAL A 655 -8.28 2.70 -4.42
C VAL A 655 -9.25 3.41 -5.37
N SER A 656 -8.74 4.02 -6.45
CA SER A 656 -9.52 4.82 -7.39
C SER A 656 -10.56 4.01 -8.16
N LEU A 657 -10.41 2.68 -8.32
CA LEU A 657 -11.41 1.87 -9.04
C LEU A 657 -12.77 1.91 -8.37
N THR A 658 -12.83 1.82 -7.04
CA THR A 658 -14.11 1.85 -6.31
C THR A 658 -14.84 3.19 -6.45
N HIS A 659 -14.07 4.28 -6.40
CA HIS A 659 -14.59 5.63 -6.60
C HIS A 659 -14.97 5.90 -8.05
N LEU A 660 -14.18 5.41 -9.00
CA LEU A 660 -14.46 5.47 -10.43
C LEU A 660 -15.75 4.69 -10.74
N LEU A 661 -15.93 3.50 -10.16
CA LEU A 661 -17.18 2.74 -10.27
C LEU A 661 -18.35 3.54 -9.71
N ALA A 662 -18.25 4.13 -8.52
CA ALA A 662 -19.33 4.95 -7.96
C ALA A 662 -19.71 6.14 -8.87
N LYS A 663 -18.74 6.71 -9.58
CA LYS A 663 -18.95 7.77 -10.58
C LYS A 663 -19.59 7.24 -11.87
N ILE A 664 -19.24 6.01 -12.28
CA ILE A 664 -19.76 5.34 -13.48
C ILE A 664 -21.16 4.74 -13.23
N SER A 665 -21.41 4.20 -12.04
CA SER A 665 -22.63 3.50 -11.61
C SER A 665 -23.75 4.48 -11.22
N GLY A 666 -24.03 5.46 -12.07
CA GLY A 666 -25.26 6.26 -12.00
C GLY A 666 -26.51 5.38 -12.19
N ASN A 667 -27.67 5.98 -12.36
CA ASN A 667 -28.92 5.21 -12.49
C ASN A 667 -28.84 4.29 -13.74
N SER A 668 -28.58 2.99 -13.52
CA SER A 668 -28.36 2.00 -14.60
C SER A 668 -29.58 1.93 -15.52
N GLU A 669 -30.78 1.98 -14.96
CA GLU A 669 -32.04 1.99 -15.71
C GLU A 669 -32.19 3.25 -16.56
N TYR A 670 -31.70 4.40 -16.07
CA TYR A 670 -31.69 5.65 -16.82
C TYR A 670 -30.77 5.56 -18.04
N LEU A 671 -29.55 5.06 -17.87
CA LEU A 671 -28.54 4.96 -18.93
C LEU A 671 -28.91 3.90 -19.99
N GLU A 672 -29.50 2.78 -19.57
CA GLU A 672 -30.03 1.76 -20.49
C GLU A 672 -31.19 2.30 -21.32
N SER A 673 -32.12 3.02 -20.68
CA SER A 673 -33.22 3.70 -21.37
C SER A 673 -32.69 4.78 -22.32
N TYR A 674 -31.72 5.59 -21.88
CA TYR A 674 -31.05 6.60 -22.71
C TYR A 674 -30.42 5.96 -23.95
N ARG A 675 -29.69 4.85 -23.78
CA ARG A 675 -29.09 4.09 -24.88
C ARG A 675 -30.16 3.60 -25.86
N TYR A 676 -31.23 2.98 -25.36
CA TYR A 676 -32.31 2.45 -26.18
C TYR A 676 -32.96 3.53 -27.04
N TRP A 677 -33.32 4.67 -26.46
CA TRP A 677 -33.94 5.78 -27.21
C TRP A 677 -32.97 6.46 -28.18
N SER A 678 -31.69 6.60 -27.80
CA SER A 678 -30.63 7.11 -28.68
C SER A 678 -30.42 6.23 -29.92
N GLN A 679 -30.42 4.90 -29.76
CA GLN A 679 -30.33 3.96 -30.88
C GLN A 679 -31.54 4.06 -31.82
N LYS A 680 -32.76 4.16 -31.27
CA LYS A 680 -33.98 4.35 -32.07
C LYS A 680 -33.97 5.66 -32.86
N TYR A 681 -33.47 6.74 -32.24
CA TYR A 681 -33.27 8.01 -32.92
C TYR A 681 -32.25 7.91 -34.08
N HIS A 682 -31.09 7.31 -33.85
CA HIS A 682 -30.08 7.15 -34.90
C HIS A 682 -30.58 6.28 -36.05
N PHE A 683 -31.27 5.17 -35.74
CA PHE A 683 -31.91 4.34 -36.76
C PHE A 683 -32.93 5.14 -37.59
N TRP A 684 -33.78 5.94 -36.95
CA TRP A 684 -34.73 6.82 -37.65
C TRP A 684 -34.02 7.86 -38.53
N HIS A 685 -32.92 8.43 -38.04
CA HIS A 685 -32.12 9.40 -38.77
C HIS A 685 -31.43 8.80 -40.00
N GLU A 686 -30.88 7.58 -39.89
CA GLU A 686 -30.31 6.82 -41.01
C GLU A 686 -31.34 6.49 -42.08
N GLN A 687 -32.58 6.19 -41.69
CA GLN A 687 -33.70 5.95 -42.59
C GLN A 687 -34.32 7.24 -43.18
N LYS A 688 -33.55 8.33 -43.24
CA LYS A 688 -33.96 9.64 -43.79
C LYS A 688 -35.18 10.26 -43.10
N CYS A 689 -35.37 9.97 -41.81
CA CYS A 689 -36.40 10.58 -40.97
C CYS A 689 -37.85 10.35 -41.46
N THR A 690 -38.16 9.17 -42.03
CA THR A 690 -39.54 8.87 -42.46
C THR A 690 -40.47 8.62 -41.27
N ASP A 691 -41.76 8.94 -41.45
CA ASP A 691 -42.78 8.81 -40.39
C ASP A 691 -43.04 7.35 -39.96
N GLU A 692 -42.69 6.38 -40.80
CA GLU A 692 -42.90 4.95 -40.55
C GLU A 692 -42.04 4.38 -39.42
N PHE A 693 -40.88 4.98 -39.16
CA PHE A 693 -39.94 4.54 -38.11
C PHE A 693 -40.02 5.38 -36.83
N LEU A 694 -41.04 6.24 -36.69
CA LEU A 694 -41.36 6.92 -35.43
C LEU A 694 -41.90 5.91 -34.39
N LEU A 695 -41.77 6.25 -33.10
CA LEU A 695 -42.13 5.33 -32.01
C LEU A 695 -43.63 5.02 -32.01
N GLY A 696 -43.98 3.73 -31.81
CA GLY A 696 -45.36 3.29 -31.69
C GLY A 696 -46.06 3.81 -30.42
N ASN A 697 -47.36 3.57 -30.27
CA ASN A 697 -48.15 4.13 -29.16
C ASN A 697 -47.60 3.78 -27.76
N THR A 698 -47.18 2.54 -27.52
CA THR A 698 -46.61 2.10 -26.24
C THR A 698 -45.20 2.66 -26.02
N GLU A 699 -44.35 2.58 -27.04
CA GLU A 699 -42.97 3.09 -26.99
C GLU A 699 -42.93 4.61 -26.81
N SER A 700 -43.80 5.36 -27.51
CA SER A 700 -43.90 6.81 -27.37
C SER A 700 -44.32 7.26 -25.97
N ILE A 701 -45.18 6.48 -25.30
CA ILE A 701 -45.57 6.75 -23.90
C ILE A 701 -44.38 6.51 -22.96
N LEU A 702 -43.67 5.39 -23.13
CA LEU A 702 -42.49 5.07 -22.33
C LEU A 702 -41.35 6.07 -22.55
N ALA A 703 -41.08 6.45 -23.81
CA ALA A 703 -40.08 7.44 -24.17
C ALA A 703 -40.41 8.83 -23.62
N ASN A 704 -41.68 9.25 -23.65
CA ASN A 704 -42.09 10.53 -23.10
C ASN A 704 -42.07 10.53 -21.55
N ALA A 705 -42.46 9.43 -20.91
CA ALA A 705 -42.34 9.29 -19.45
C ALA A 705 -40.87 9.30 -19.00
N TRP A 706 -40.00 8.63 -19.75
CA TRP A 706 -38.56 8.67 -19.55
C TRP A 706 -38.00 10.09 -19.76
N LEU A 707 -38.41 10.79 -20.83
CA LEU A 707 -37.96 12.16 -21.13
C LEU A 707 -38.36 13.15 -20.04
N GLU A 708 -39.58 13.05 -19.51
CA GLU A 708 -40.06 13.87 -18.39
C GLU A 708 -39.22 13.64 -17.12
N GLY A 709 -38.86 12.37 -16.84
CA GLY A 709 -37.93 12.03 -15.76
C GLY A 709 -36.50 12.54 -16.02
N ALA A 710 -36.01 12.39 -17.25
CA ALA A 710 -34.67 12.79 -17.68
C ALA A 710 -34.42 14.30 -17.51
N LEU A 711 -35.42 15.13 -17.84
CA LEU A 711 -35.33 16.58 -17.70
C LEU A 711 -35.37 17.06 -16.24
N ALA A 712 -35.86 16.22 -15.32
CA ALA A 712 -35.96 16.53 -13.89
C ALA A 712 -34.69 16.16 -13.09
N HIS A 713 -33.86 15.24 -13.58
CA HIS A 713 -32.62 14.83 -12.91
C HIS A 713 -31.51 15.88 -13.02
N VAL A 714 -30.86 16.18 -11.88
CA VAL A 714 -29.79 17.19 -11.80
C VAL A 714 -28.41 16.61 -12.15
N ASN A 715 -28.17 15.33 -11.84
CA ASN A 715 -26.84 14.71 -11.87
C ASN A 715 -26.61 13.73 -13.05
N GLU A 716 -27.58 13.60 -13.95
CA GLU A 716 -27.53 12.67 -15.09
C GLU A 716 -27.42 13.44 -16.42
N PRO A 717 -26.80 12.85 -17.48
CA PRO A 717 -26.61 13.54 -18.76
C PRO A 717 -27.95 13.86 -19.41
N LYS A 718 -28.18 15.14 -19.74
CA LYS A 718 -29.44 15.57 -20.36
C LYS A 718 -29.54 15.09 -21.80
N PRO A 719 -30.72 14.63 -22.26
CA PRO A 719 -30.95 14.24 -23.65
C PRO A 719 -30.60 15.35 -24.63
N ASN A 720 -29.92 14.98 -25.73
CA ASN A 720 -29.62 15.91 -26.81
C ASN A 720 -30.92 16.46 -27.43
N LYS A 721 -30.91 17.71 -27.90
CA LYS A 721 -32.05 18.39 -28.54
C LYS A 721 -32.69 17.55 -29.64
N ASN A 722 -31.88 16.90 -30.47
CA ASN A 722 -32.40 16.06 -31.56
C ASN A 722 -33.18 14.84 -31.06
N LEU A 723 -32.75 14.23 -29.95
CA LEU A 723 -33.46 13.10 -29.33
C LEU A 723 -34.78 13.57 -28.70
N ILE A 724 -34.77 14.75 -28.07
CA ILE A 724 -35.99 15.39 -27.55
C ILE A 724 -36.99 15.63 -28.69
N ASP A 725 -36.51 16.17 -29.81
CA ASP A 725 -37.34 16.46 -30.99
C ASP A 725 -37.93 15.17 -31.58
N PHE A 726 -37.15 14.09 -31.68
CA PHE A 726 -37.63 12.77 -32.14
C PHE A 726 -38.73 12.18 -31.24
N ILE A 727 -38.56 12.24 -29.92
CA ILE A 727 -39.57 11.73 -28.97
C ILE A 727 -40.85 12.57 -29.07
N ASN A 728 -40.73 13.90 -29.19
CA ASN A 728 -41.86 14.81 -29.36
C ASN A 728 -42.58 14.61 -30.71
N LEU A 729 -41.85 14.40 -31.80
CA LEU A 729 -42.41 14.07 -33.11
C LEU A 729 -43.17 12.74 -33.07
N SER A 730 -42.61 11.73 -32.41
CA SER A 730 -43.29 10.44 -32.23
C SER A 730 -44.60 10.57 -31.44
N LYS A 731 -44.61 11.38 -30.38
CA LYS A 731 -45.81 11.67 -29.57
C LYS A 731 -46.91 12.34 -30.40
N THR A 732 -46.55 13.35 -31.18
CA THR A 732 -47.53 14.05 -32.03
C THR A 732 -48.11 13.12 -33.11
N SER A 733 -47.28 12.28 -33.74
CA SER A 733 -47.72 11.28 -34.72
C SER A 733 -48.75 10.29 -34.13
N VAL A 734 -48.50 9.76 -32.93
CA VAL A 734 -49.44 8.87 -32.21
C VAL A 734 -50.74 9.58 -31.86
N GLU A 735 -50.69 10.84 -31.44
CA GLU A 735 -51.89 11.64 -31.17
C GLU A 735 -52.72 11.89 -32.44
N HIS A 736 -52.06 12.15 -33.56
CA HIS A 736 -52.70 12.26 -34.88
C HIS A 736 -53.37 10.95 -35.29
N ALA A 737 -52.72 9.80 -35.11
CA ALA A 737 -53.29 8.49 -35.38
C ALA A 737 -54.54 8.20 -34.51
N LYS A 738 -54.48 8.48 -33.20
CA LYS A 738 -55.64 8.35 -32.28
C LYS A 738 -56.80 9.26 -32.65
N ARG A 739 -56.52 10.50 -33.09
CA ARG A 739 -57.56 11.43 -33.58
C ARG A 739 -58.23 10.90 -34.84
N ASN A 740 -57.47 10.31 -35.77
CA ASN A 740 -58.02 9.68 -36.97
C ASN A 740 -58.88 8.45 -36.65
N GLU A 741 -58.47 7.62 -35.69
CA GLU A 741 -59.28 6.47 -35.24
C GLU A 741 -60.60 6.94 -34.60
N ARG A 742 -60.58 7.99 -33.78
CA ARG A 742 -61.80 8.59 -33.21
C ARG A 742 -62.72 9.18 -34.27
N LYS A 743 -62.17 9.84 -35.29
CA LYS A 743 -62.95 10.33 -36.45
C LYS A 743 -63.60 9.17 -37.20
N ASN A 744 -62.88 8.05 -37.41
CA ASN A 744 -63.42 6.86 -38.06
C ASN A 744 -64.50 6.16 -37.23
N LYS A 745 -64.31 6.03 -35.90
CA LYS A 745 -65.34 5.50 -34.99
C LYS A 745 -66.60 6.39 -34.94
N ASN A 746 -66.44 7.72 -34.96
CA ASN A 746 -67.57 8.64 -35.02
C ASN A 746 -68.29 8.59 -36.36
N ARG A 747 -67.57 8.46 -37.49
CA ARG A 747 -68.16 8.20 -38.80
C ARG A 747 -68.98 6.90 -38.80
N LEU A 748 -68.44 5.82 -38.25
CA LEU A 748 -69.14 4.53 -38.09
C LEU A 748 -70.41 4.65 -37.24
N LYS A 749 -70.38 5.41 -36.14
CA LYS A 749 -71.56 5.69 -35.30
C LYS A 749 -72.63 6.48 -36.07
N ILE A 750 -72.24 7.49 -36.83
CA ILE A 750 -73.16 8.27 -37.67
C ILE A 750 -73.80 7.37 -38.74
N PHE A 751 -73.02 6.52 -39.41
CA PHE A 751 -73.53 5.54 -40.37
C PHE A 751 -74.52 4.54 -39.73
N SER A 752 -74.25 4.08 -38.50
CA SER A 752 -75.16 3.16 -37.79
C SER A 752 -76.48 3.82 -37.38
N ALA A 753 -76.46 5.10 -37.01
CA ALA A 753 -77.67 5.85 -36.67
C ALA A 753 -78.53 6.16 -37.90
N LEU A 754 -77.91 6.48 -39.03
CA LEU A 754 -78.60 6.72 -40.31
C LEU A 754 -79.32 5.46 -40.81
N SER A 755 -78.69 4.29 -40.65
CA SER A 755 -79.27 2.98 -40.99
C SER A 755 -80.51 2.66 -40.14
N LEU A 756 -80.47 2.96 -38.84
CA LEU A 756 -81.60 2.74 -37.93
C LEU A 756 -82.80 3.66 -38.25
N PHE A 757 -82.51 4.90 -38.63
CA PHE A 757 -83.53 5.89 -39.03
C PHE A 757 -84.24 5.50 -40.34
N LEU A 758 -83.50 5.03 -41.34
CA LEU A 758 -84.06 4.48 -42.59
C LEU A 758 -84.94 3.25 -42.32
N CYS A 759 -84.56 2.39 -41.37
CA CYS A 759 -85.34 1.22 -41.00
C CYS A 759 -86.68 1.60 -40.35
N CYS A 760 -86.70 2.64 -39.50
CA CYS A 760 -87.92 3.16 -38.87
C CYS A 760 -88.91 3.78 -39.88
N ILE A 761 -88.40 4.48 -40.91
CA ILE A 761 -89.23 5.05 -41.98
C ILE A 761 -89.89 3.94 -42.80
N SER A 762 -89.16 2.85 -43.09
CA SER A 762 -89.69 1.70 -43.83
C SER A 762 -90.82 0.97 -43.07
N LEU A 763 -90.70 0.86 -41.74
CA LEU A 763 -91.70 0.26 -40.86
C LEU A 763 -92.96 1.15 -40.74
N PHE A 764 -92.79 2.47 -40.75
CA PHE A 764 -93.90 3.43 -40.70
C PHE A 764 -94.71 3.45 -42.00
N LEU A 765 -94.05 3.38 -43.15
CA LEU A 765 -94.72 3.29 -44.46
C LEU A 765 -95.47 1.94 -44.64
N GLY A 766 -94.91 0.85 -44.12
CA GLY A 766 -95.54 -0.48 -44.17
C GLY A 766 -96.82 -0.61 -43.31
N LEU A 767 -96.92 0.13 -42.21
CA LEU A 767 -98.08 0.09 -41.31
C LEU A 767 -99.27 0.92 -41.81
N ASN A 768 -99.03 1.99 -42.57
CA ASN A 768 -100.10 2.79 -43.18
C ASN A 768 -100.74 2.12 -44.40
N ALA A 769 -99.99 1.34 -45.19
CA ALA A 769 -100.52 0.63 -46.36
C ALA A 769 -101.47 -0.54 -46.01
N ILE A 770 -101.45 -1.04 -44.77
CA ILE A 770 -102.26 -2.19 -44.33
C ILE A 770 -103.62 -1.74 -43.74
N LYS A 771 -103.82 -0.45 -43.48
CA LYS A 771 -105.05 0.10 -42.88
C LYS A 771 -106.09 0.57 -43.91
N ASP A 772 -105.69 0.85 -45.15
CA ASP A 772 -106.58 1.34 -46.22
C ASP A 772 -107.08 0.24 -47.20
N GLY A 773 -106.74 -1.02 -46.96
CA GLY A 773 -107.01 -2.13 -47.91
C GLY A 773 -108.31 -2.92 -47.72
N ARG A 774 -109.23 -2.51 -46.83
CA ARG A 774 -110.47 -3.28 -46.51
C ARG A 774 -111.80 -2.60 -46.87
N ILE A 775 -111.78 -1.55 -47.70
CA ILE A 775 -112.99 -0.99 -48.34
C ILE A 775 -112.74 -0.79 -49.84
N ALA A 776 -112.62 -1.89 -50.60
CA ALA A 776 -112.77 -1.90 -52.06
C ALA A 776 -113.08 -3.30 -52.62
N GLN A 777 -113.84 -4.11 -51.88
CA GLN A 777 -114.53 -5.30 -52.42
C GLN A 777 -116.01 -4.94 -52.70
N GLN A 778 -116.21 -4.04 -53.66
CA GLN A 778 -117.55 -3.76 -54.19
C GLN A 778 -117.57 -3.46 -55.70
N GLN A 779 -116.64 -4.07 -56.45
CA GLN A 779 -116.87 -4.35 -57.87
C GLN A 779 -116.59 -5.82 -58.19
N THR A 780 -117.31 -6.66 -57.46
CA THR A 780 -118.09 -7.72 -58.10
C THR A 780 -118.80 -7.17 -59.34
N LEU A 781 -118.86 -8.01 -60.39
CA LEU A 781 -119.87 -7.99 -61.46
C LEU A 781 -119.47 -7.39 -62.82
N ALA A 782 -118.25 -7.63 -63.26
CA ALA A 782 -117.94 -7.80 -64.68
C ALA A 782 -116.63 -8.59 -64.72
N ILE A 783 -116.62 -9.91 -64.68
CA ILE A 783 -116.71 -10.72 -65.89
C ILE A 783 -116.86 -12.15 -65.36
N GLN A 784 -118.09 -12.49 -64.98
CA GLN A 784 -118.52 -13.88 -64.80
C GLN A 784 -118.89 -14.52 -66.14
N LEU A 785 -118.58 -13.85 -67.24
CA LEU A 785 -118.91 -14.28 -68.58
C LEU A 785 -117.59 -14.20 -69.30
N LYS A 786 -116.87 -15.29 -69.40
CA LYS A 786 -117.30 -16.31 -70.34
C LYS A 786 -116.16 -17.28 -70.35
N ASN A 787 -116.50 -18.57 -70.36
CA ASN A 787 -115.71 -19.54 -71.08
C ASN A 787 -114.33 -19.76 -70.44
N THR A 788 -114.10 -20.76 -69.60
CA THR A 788 -114.12 -22.16 -70.04
C THR A 788 -113.47 -22.92 -68.89
N ALA A 789 -114.16 -23.82 -68.20
CA ALA A 789 -114.53 -25.12 -68.74
C ALA A 789 -113.35 -25.79 -69.47
N LEU A 790 -112.21 -26.01 -68.78
CA LEU A 790 -111.44 -27.26 -68.97
C LEU A 790 -110.31 -27.50 -67.94
N GLU A 791 -109.78 -26.50 -67.24
CA GLU A 791 -108.54 -26.69 -66.45
C GLU A 791 -108.74 -27.06 -64.97
N LYS A 792 -110.01 -27.10 -64.51
CA LYS A 792 -110.40 -27.26 -63.11
C LYS A 792 -110.22 -28.69 -62.52
N LYS A 793 -109.47 -29.58 -63.17
CA LYS A 793 -109.24 -30.96 -62.64
C LYS A 793 -107.77 -31.39 -62.59
N THR A 794 -106.83 -30.62 -63.13
CA THR A 794 -105.40 -30.98 -63.16
C THR A 794 -104.52 -30.17 -62.20
N GLU A 795 -105.00 -29.03 -61.69
CA GLU A 795 -104.26 -28.18 -60.73
C GLU A 795 -104.50 -28.53 -59.26
N GLU A 796 -105.63 -29.16 -58.90
CA GLU A 796 -105.94 -29.54 -57.51
C GLU A 796 -104.95 -30.59 -56.95
N ALA A 797 -104.33 -31.41 -57.81
CA ALA A 797 -103.31 -32.39 -57.40
C ALA A 797 -101.90 -31.78 -57.18
N LYS A 798 -101.57 -30.65 -57.82
CA LYS A 798 -100.27 -29.97 -57.64
C LYS A 798 -100.25 -29.06 -56.41
N LEU A 799 -101.42 -28.56 -56.00
CA LEU A 799 -101.56 -27.65 -54.86
C LEU A 799 -101.28 -28.34 -53.51
N LEU A 800 -101.68 -29.61 -53.36
CA LEU A 800 -101.48 -30.40 -52.14
C LEU A 800 -100.01 -30.81 -51.92
N ALA A 801 -99.27 -31.12 -52.99
CA ALA A 801 -97.84 -31.46 -52.90
C ALA A 801 -96.97 -30.26 -52.47
N LYS A 802 -97.32 -29.05 -52.95
CA LYS A 802 -96.58 -27.82 -52.66
C LYS A 802 -96.81 -27.30 -51.23
N GLN A 803 -97.99 -27.58 -50.64
CA GLN A 803 -98.30 -27.20 -49.25
C GLN A 803 -97.55 -28.06 -48.21
N ALA A 804 -97.27 -29.33 -48.50
CA ALA A 804 -96.50 -30.20 -47.62
C ALA A 804 -94.99 -29.84 -47.59
N GLU A 805 -94.44 -29.40 -48.72
CA GLU A 805 -93.03 -28.98 -48.84
C GLU A 805 -92.76 -27.66 -48.10
N ILE A 806 -93.68 -26.69 -48.18
CA ILE A 806 -93.59 -25.40 -47.47
C ILE A 806 -93.70 -25.60 -45.95
N ALA A 807 -94.48 -26.55 -45.47
CA ALA A 807 -94.58 -26.86 -44.04
C ALA A 807 -93.28 -27.48 -43.48
N ARG A 808 -92.61 -28.32 -44.28
CA ARG A 808 -91.33 -28.95 -43.90
C ARG A 808 -90.17 -27.95 -43.83
N LEU A 809 -90.10 -27.01 -44.78
CA LEU A 809 -89.07 -25.96 -44.79
C LEU A 809 -89.22 -24.98 -43.60
N LYS A 810 -90.45 -24.63 -43.21
CA LYS A 810 -90.69 -23.76 -42.03
C LYS A 810 -90.29 -24.41 -40.70
N ALA A 811 -90.47 -25.73 -40.56
CA ALA A 811 -90.02 -26.46 -39.38
C ALA A 811 -88.48 -26.55 -39.31
N GLN A 812 -87.82 -26.66 -40.47
CA GLN A 812 -86.35 -26.61 -40.57
C GLN A 812 -85.78 -25.22 -40.23
N GLU A 813 -86.44 -24.16 -40.69
CA GLU A 813 -86.01 -22.78 -40.40
C GLU A 813 -86.15 -22.43 -38.91
N GLN A 814 -87.24 -22.86 -38.25
CA GLN A 814 -87.43 -22.62 -36.81
C GLN A 814 -86.43 -23.37 -35.94
N THR A 815 -86.03 -24.58 -36.34
CA THR A 815 -85.02 -25.37 -35.61
C THR A 815 -83.62 -24.77 -35.77
N LEU A 816 -83.28 -24.29 -36.97
CA LEU A 816 -82.00 -23.61 -37.24
C LEU A 816 -81.89 -22.27 -36.49
N LEU A 817 -83.01 -21.54 -36.39
CA LEU A 817 -83.07 -20.26 -35.68
C LEU A 817 -83.01 -20.43 -34.15
N ALA A 818 -83.50 -21.56 -33.63
CA ALA A 818 -83.34 -21.94 -32.22
C ALA A 818 -81.87 -22.31 -31.91
N GLN A 819 -81.22 -23.08 -32.79
CA GLN A 819 -79.80 -23.43 -32.66
C GLN A 819 -78.88 -22.19 -32.71
N ALA A 820 -79.12 -21.28 -33.64
CA ALA A 820 -78.37 -20.02 -33.75
C ALA A 820 -78.53 -19.12 -32.50
N LYS A 821 -79.74 -19.08 -31.89
CA LYS A 821 -79.96 -18.34 -30.64
C LYS A 821 -79.21 -18.95 -29.45
N THR A 822 -79.15 -20.28 -29.38
CA THR A 822 -78.39 -20.97 -28.32
C THR A 822 -76.88 -20.79 -28.47
N GLU A 823 -76.34 -20.79 -29.70
CA GLU A 823 -74.92 -20.50 -29.93
C GLU A 823 -74.56 -19.04 -29.59
N LEU A 824 -75.43 -18.08 -29.91
CA LEU A 824 -75.23 -16.68 -29.55
C LEU A 824 -75.22 -16.47 -28.02
N ALA A 825 -76.12 -17.15 -27.30
CA ALA A 825 -76.15 -17.10 -25.84
C ALA A 825 -74.89 -17.75 -25.21
N ASN A 826 -74.42 -18.87 -25.77
CA ASN A 826 -73.21 -19.55 -25.29
C ASN A 826 -71.93 -18.75 -25.57
N THR A 827 -71.86 -18.06 -26.72
CA THR A 827 -70.73 -17.17 -27.04
C THR A 827 -70.71 -15.90 -26.19
N GLN A 828 -71.88 -15.32 -25.88
CA GLN A 828 -71.98 -14.21 -24.93
C GLN A 828 -71.58 -14.62 -23.51
N LYS A 829 -71.96 -15.81 -23.06
CA LYS A 829 -71.55 -16.34 -21.75
C LYS A 829 -70.03 -16.54 -21.65
N ARG A 830 -69.39 -17.12 -22.68
CA ARG A 830 -67.92 -17.26 -22.72
C ARG A 830 -67.18 -15.93 -22.71
N ARG A 831 -67.72 -14.90 -23.40
CA ARG A 831 -67.15 -13.54 -23.36
C ARG A 831 -67.25 -12.91 -21.97
N ALA A 832 -68.39 -13.06 -21.30
CA ALA A 832 -68.56 -12.57 -19.93
C ALA A 832 -67.64 -13.28 -18.92
N GLU A 833 -67.42 -14.59 -19.09
CA GLU A 833 -66.45 -15.36 -18.29
C GLU A 833 -65.00 -14.91 -18.56
N GLN A 834 -64.62 -14.67 -19.82
CA GLN A 834 -63.29 -14.11 -20.16
C GLN A 834 -63.07 -12.70 -19.60
N GLU A 835 -64.08 -11.84 -19.64
CA GLU A 835 -63.99 -10.48 -19.06
C GLU A 835 -63.84 -10.53 -17.54
N LYS A 836 -64.55 -11.46 -16.87
CA LYS A 836 -64.41 -11.68 -15.44
C LYS A 836 -63.02 -12.18 -15.06
N ASP A 837 -62.46 -13.12 -15.82
CA ASP A 837 -61.10 -13.62 -15.62
C ASP A 837 -60.04 -12.54 -15.88
N ASN A 838 -60.23 -11.70 -16.90
CA ASN A 838 -59.33 -10.58 -17.17
C ASN A 838 -59.40 -9.51 -16.08
N ALA A 839 -60.58 -9.19 -15.56
CA ALA A 839 -60.74 -8.29 -14.43
C ALA A 839 -60.09 -8.85 -13.15
N GLN A 840 -60.20 -10.16 -12.92
CA GLN A 840 -59.54 -10.81 -11.79
C GLN A 840 -58.01 -10.81 -11.93
N LYS A 841 -57.47 -11.04 -13.14
CA LYS A 841 -56.03 -10.92 -13.41
C LYS A 841 -55.52 -9.50 -13.20
N GLN A 842 -56.26 -8.49 -13.64
CA GLN A 842 -55.91 -7.07 -13.41
C GLN A 842 -55.94 -6.70 -11.93
N LYS A 843 -56.92 -7.20 -11.17
CA LYS A 843 -56.99 -7.01 -9.71
C LYS A 843 -55.79 -7.66 -9.00
N ASN A 844 -55.42 -8.87 -9.41
CA ASN A 844 -54.27 -9.58 -8.83
C ASN A 844 -52.94 -8.87 -9.17
N LEU A 845 -52.80 -8.35 -10.39
CA LEU A 845 -51.65 -7.55 -10.80
C LEU A 845 -51.55 -6.24 -10.01
N ALA A 846 -52.67 -5.55 -9.80
CA ALA A 846 -52.71 -4.33 -8.98
C ALA A 846 -52.36 -4.59 -7.50
N LEU A 847 -52.77 -5.75 -6.96
CA LEU A 847 -52.39 -6.18 -5.61
C LEU A 847 -50.90 -6.55 -5.51
N ALA A 848 -50.32 -7.16 -6.55
CA ALA A 848 -48.88 -7.43 -6.62
C ALA A 848 -48.08 -6.12 -6.65
N LEU A 849 -48.42 -5.20 -7.55
CA LEU A 849 -47.76 -3.88 -7.67
C LEU A 849 -47.85 -3.05 -6.38
N LYS A 850 -48.97 -3.15 -5.64
CA LYS A 850 -49.11 -2.49 -4.34
C LYS A 850 -48.16 -3.10 -3.30
N ARG A 851 -47.98 -4.42 -3.30
CA ARG A 851 -47.04 -5.13 -2.43
C ARG A 851 -45.60 -4.73 -2.73
N ASP A 852 -45.25 -4.69 -4.02
CA ASP A 852 -43.92 -4.30 -4.48
C ASP A 852 -43.61 -2.84 -4.11
N ALA A 853 -44.61 -1.95 -4.20
CA ALA A 853 -44.47 -0.56 -3.77
C ALA A 853 -44.31 -0.41 -2.24
N GLU A 854 -45.02 -1.20 -1.45
CA GLU A 854 -44.88 -1.24 0.02
C GLU A 854 -43.51 -1.81 0.43
N GLU A 855 -43.00 -2.81 -0.27
CA GLU A 855 -41.66 -3.36 -0.07
C GLU A 855 -40.57 -2.37 -0.47
N ALA A 856 -40.72 -1.67 -1.60
CA ALA A 856 -39.81 -0.61 -2.03
C ALA A 856 -39.80 0.56 -1.03
N GLN A 857 -40.96 0.94 -0.47
CA GLN A 857 -41.03 1.98 0.55
C GLN A 857 -40.34 1.56 1.85
N ARG A 858 -40.48 0.29 2.27
CA ARG A 858 -39.73 -0.24 3.43
C ARG A 858 -38.24 -0.30 3.17
N ALA A 859 -37.81 -0.72 1.99
CA ALA A 859 -36.40 -0.72 1.59
C ALA A 859 -35.81 0.69 1.59
N ALA A 860 -36.52 1.70 1.07
CA ALA A 860 -36.09 3.09 1.09
C ALA A 860 -35.92 3.65 2.52
N LEU A 861 -36.83 3.30 3.44
CA LEU A 861 -36.76 3.72 4.85
C LEU A 861 -35.57 3.06 5.57
N LEU A 862 -35.29 1.80 5.22
CA LEU A 862 -34.12 1.05 5.71
C LEU A 862 -32.81 1.66 5.19
N HIS A 863 -32.74 2.01 3.90
CA HIS A 863 -31.62 2.73 3.31
C HIS A 863 -31.42 4.13 3.90
N GLN A 864 -32.49 4.87 4.21
CA GLN A 864 -32.38 6.16 4.89
C GLN A 864 -31.78 6.02 6.30
N HIS A 865 -32.19 5.00 7.05
CA HIS A 865 -31.63 4.70 8.36
C HIS A 865 -30.16 4.25 8.27
N GLU A 866 -29.81 3.42 7.28
CA GLU A 866 -28.44 3.04 6.98
C GLU A 866 -27.57 4.26 6.63
N ALA A 867 -28.07 5.17 5.80
CA ALA A 867 -27.38 6.41 5.43
C ALA A 867 -27.14 7.33 6.63
N GLN A 868 -28.13 7.49 7.52
CA GLN A 868 -27.96 8.25 8.77
C GLN A 868 -26.92 7.59 9.70
N THR A 869 -26.93 6.26 9.79
CA THR A 869 -25.94 5.50 10.57
C THR A 869 -24.53 5.63 9.98
N GLN A 870 -24.40 5.62 8.65
CA GLN A 870 -23.14 5.84 7.95
C GLN A 870 -22.64 7.28 8.12
N ALA A 871 -23.53 8.28 8.07
CA ALA A 871 -23.17 9.69 8.32
C ALA A 871 -22.68 9.91 9.76
N ALA A 872 -23.33 9.30 10.75
CA ALA A 872 -22.88 9.33 12.14
C ALA A 872 -21.52 8.64 12.33
N LYS A 873 -21.29 7.50 11.65
CA LYS A 873 -19.98 6.83 11.62
C LYS A 873 -18.91 7.69 10.96
N ALA A 874 -19.20 8.35 9.84
CA ALA A 874 -18.27 9.23 9.14
C ALA A 874 -17.88 10.45 9.98
N LEU A 875 -18.84 11.06 10.69
CA LEU A 875 -18.56 12.15 11.62
C LEU A 875 -17.65 11.70 12.76
N ARG A 876 -17.90 10.52 13.34
CA ARG A 876 -17.07 9.95 14.40
C ARG A 876 -15.65 9.65 13.91
N LEU A 877 -15.50 9.12 12.69
CA LEU A 877 -14.19 8.88 12.07
C LEU A 877 -13.42 10.18 11.83
N LYS A 878 -14.10 11.25 11.40
CA LYS A 878 -13.50 12.58 11.25
C LYS A 878 -12.95 13.11 12.58
N GLN A 879 -13.73 13.01 13.65
CA GLN A 879 -13.31 13.46 14.99
C GLN A 879 -12.12 12.65 15.52
N ILE A 880 -12.06 11.34 15.24
CA ILE A 880 -10.90 10.50 15.59
C ILE A 880 -9.66 10.93 14.81
N ALA A 881 -9.79 11.21 13.50
CA ALA A 881 -8.68 11.69 12.68
C ALA A 881 -8.13 13.05 13.15
N GLU A 882 -8.99 13.96 13.59
CA GLU A 882 -8.58 15.24 14.19
C GLU A 882 -7.76 15.03 15.48
N ILE A 883 -8.15 14.07 16.32
CA ILE A 883 -7.40 13.71 17.54
C ILE A 883 -6.06 13.07 17.20
N GLU A 884 -6.01 12.16 16.22
CA GLU A 884 -4.76 11.55 15.76
C GLU A 884 -3.79 12.60 15.20
N ALA A 885 -4.30 13.61 14.50
CA ALA A 885 -3.50 14.74 14.05
C ALA A 885 -2.90 15.54 15.21
N LEU A 886 -3.65 15.76 16.31
CA LEU A 886 -3.11 16.42 17.51
C LEU A 886 -2.01 15.58 18.18
N ILE A 887 -2.17 14.26 18.24
CA ILE A 887 -1.14 13.36 18.78
C ILE A 887 0.12 13.42 17.91
N TYR A 888 -0.03 13.40 16.59
CA TYR A 888 1.09 13.51 15.65
C TYR A 888 1.80 14.87 15.75
N GLN A 889 1.04 15.96 15.86
CA GLN A 889 1.61 17.29 16.12
C GLN A 889 2.43 17.29 17.41
N ALA A 890 1.92 16.68 18.48
CA ALA A 890 2.66 16.56 19.74
C ALA A 890 3.98 15.77 19.59
N GLN A 891 4.04 14.75 18.70
CA GLN A 891 5.25 13.97 18.46
C GLN A 891 6.37 14.76 17.80
N ILE A 892 6.03 15.67 16.87
CA ILE A 892 7.00 16.46 16.13
C ILE A 892 7.54 17.63 16.96
N GLN A 893 6.76 18.13 17.94
CA GLN A 893 7.19 19.30 18.71
C GLN A 893 8.46 19.04 19.52
N ASN A 894 9.44 19.95 19.42
CA ASN A 894 10.70 19.88 20.15
C ASN A 894 10.55 20.38 21.60
N GLU A 895 9.70 21.39 21.82
CA GLU A 895 9.46 21.94 23.14
C GLU A 895 8.56 21.05 24.01
N GLY A 896 9.05 20.68 25.19
CA GLY A 896 8.30 19.82 26.13
C GLY A 896 6.96 20.43 26.57
N LYS A 897 6.87 21.75 26.74
CA LYS A 897 5.63 22.44 27.18
C LYS A 897 4.52 22.33 26.14
N GLU A 898 4.83 22.62 24.87
CA GLU A 898 3.85 22.53 23.78
C GLU A 898 3.43 21.08 23.53
N ARG A 899 4.39 20.14 23.58
CA ARG A 899 4.12 18.70 23.51
C ARG A 899 3.10 18.25 24.57
N ILE A 900 3.28 18.66 25.83
CA ILE A 900 2.34 18.33 26.91
C ILE A 900 0.97 18.97 26.66
N SER A 901 0.93 20.25 26.25
CA SER A 901 -0.32 20.96 25.99
C SER A 901 -1.16 20.27 24.90
N LEU A 902 -0.53 19.89 23.78
CA LEU A 902 -1.18 19.17 22.69
C LEU A 902 -1.64 17.76 23.12
N ALA A 903 -0.82 17.05 23.88
CA ALA A 903 -1.18 15.73 24.43
C ALA A 903 -2.40 15.83 25.37
N LEU A 904 -2.44 16.82 26.26
CA LEU A 904 -3.59 17.05 27.15
C LEU A 904 -4.86 17.45 26.38
N LYS A 905 -4.71 18.22 25.29
CA LYS A 905 -5.83 18.56 24.40
C LYS A 905 -6.41 17.32 23.71
N ALA A 906 -5.54 16.44 23.17
CA ALA A 906 -5.96 15.17 22.59
C ALA A 906 -6.64 14.27 23.62
N TYR A 907 -6.10 14.17 24.84
CA TYR A 907 -6.71 13.41 25.95
C TYR A 907 -8.12 13.90 26.28
N ARG A 908 -8.32 15.22 26.43
CA ARG A 908 -9.64 15.80 26.73
C ARG A 908 -10.66 15.57 25.62
N GLN A 909 -10.22 15.63 24.35
CA GLN A 909 -11.09 15.33 23.21
C GLN A 909 -11.49 13.85 23.17
N LEU A 910 -10.56 12.93 23.42
CA LEU A 910 -10.88 11.50 23.54
C LEU A 910 -11.92 11.24 24.64
N LEU A 911 -11.75 11.90 25.80
CA LEU A 911 -12.69 11.81 26.92
C LEU A 911 -14.09 12.31 26.52
N SER A 912 -14.17 13.42 25.78
CA SER A 912 -15.44 14.00 25.34
C SER A 912 -16.23 13.13 24.36
N LEU A 913 -15.55 12.24 23.63
CA LEU A 913 -16.15 11.32 22.66
C LEU A 913 -16.48 9.94 23.24
N ASP A 914 -16.31 9.75 24.56
CA ASP A 914 -16.38 8.44 25.22
C ASP A 914 -15.50 7.39 24.49
N ALA A 915 -14.36 7.83 23.98
CA ALA A 915 -13.39 7.02 23.25
C ALA A 915 -12.34 6.43 24.22
N ASP A 916 -11.66 5.36 23.80
CA ASP A 916 -10.60 4.77 24.63
C ASP A 916 -9.42 5.74 24.77
N VAL A 917 -9.21 6.25 25.98
CA VAL A 917 -8.07 7.11 26.32
C VAL A 917 -6.73 6.35 26.33
N ARG A 918 -6.76 5.01 26.30
CA ARG A 918 -5.56 4.16 26.27
C ARG A 918 -4.97 4.10 24.86
N ASN A 919 -4.34 5.20 24.48
CA ASN A 919 -3.60 5.32 23.23
C ASN A 919 -2.09 5.19 23.52
N ASN A 920 -1.42 4.27 22.81
CA ASN A 920 0.01 3.98 23.01
C ASN A 920 0.91 5.20 22.77
N ALA A 921 0.63 5.99 21.73
CA ALA A 921 1.39 7.18 21.41
C ALA A 921 1.17 8.28 22.47
N LEU A 922 -0.08 8.49 22.88
CA LEU A 922 -0.43 9.47 23.90
C LEU A 922 0.22 9.15 25.26
N TYR A 923 0.15 7.88 25.68
CA TYR A 923 0.80 7.43 26.91
C TYR A 923 2.31 7.68 26.87
N ASN A 924 2.99 7.27 25.78
CA ASN A 924 4.44 7.41 25.66
C ASN A 924 4.90 8.88 25.59
N LEU A 925 4.11 9.76 24.96
CA LEU A 925 4.36 11.20 24.95
C LEU A 925 4.34 11.80 26.37
N LEU A 926 3.29 11.50 27.13
CA LEU A 926 3.18 11.97 28.51
C LEU A 926 4.24 11.32 29.41
N TYR A 927 4.49 10.02 29.26
CA TYR A 927 5.50 9.30 30.03
C TYR A 927 6.89 9.89 29.80
N ARG A 928 7.29 10.21 28.56
CA ARG A 928 8.58 10.83 28.24
C ARG A 928 8.83 12.11 29.05
N GLU A 929 7.80 12.92 29.23
CA GLU A 929 7.88 14.22 29.92
C GLU A 929 7.84 14.13 31.44
N ILE A 930 7.17 13.09 31.96
CA ILE A 930 7.03 12.85 33.41
C ILE A 930 8.14 11.93 33.94
N LYS A 931 8.76 11.10 33.10
CA LYS A 931 9.82 10.15 33.48
C LYS A 931 10.93 10.79 34.34
N PRO A 932 11.44 12.00 34.08
CA PRO A 932 12.45 12.63 34.95
C PRO A 932 11.99 12.90 36.39
N GLN A 933 10.68 13.05 36.63
CA GLN A 933 10.11 13.24 37.97
C GLN A 933 9.93 11.92 38.73
N LEU A 934 10.06 10.77 38.04
CA LEU A 934 9.95 9.45 38.63
C LEU A 934 11.33 9.00 39.13
N ILE A 935 11.52 9.01 40.45
CA ILE A 935 12.80 8.73 41.10
C ILE A 935 13.03 7.20 41.14
N PRO A 936 14.07 6.66 40.48
CA PRO A 936 14.43 5.25 40.60
C PRO A 936 15.04 4.94 41.97
N ILE A 937 14.81 3.73 42.49
CA ILE A 937 15.42 3.26 43.73
C ILE A 937 16.75 2.59 43.39
N LYS A 938 17.86 3.13 43.89
CA LYS A 938 19.19 2.52 43.76
C LYS A 938 19.37 1.42 44.82
N ALA A 939 18.81 0.25 44.54
CA ALA A 939 18.80 -0.86 45.48
C ALA A 939 20.08 -1.71 45.44
N HIS A 940 20.60 -1.99 44.24
CA HIS A 940 21.70 -2.94 44.02
C HIS A 940 22.76 -2.37 43.07
N SER A 941 23.93 -3.02 43.01
CA SER A 941 25.00 -2.72 42.04
C SER A 941 25.11 -3.75 40.92
N VAL A 942 24.24 -4.76 40.94
CA VAL A 942 24.23 -5.96 40.10
C VAL A 942 22.77 -6.21 39.68
N PRO A 943 22.48 -6.92 38.55
CA PRO A 943 21.11 -7.14 38.10
C PRO A 943 20.15 -7.63 39.17
N VAL A 944 18.95 -7.02 39.23
CA VAL A 944 17.87 -7.39 40.16
C VAL A 944 17.05 -8.55 39.60
N GLU A 945 17.34 -9.78 40.04
CA GLU A 945 16.70 -11.00 39.49
C GLU A 945 15.31 -11.27 40.02
N HIS A 946 15.04 -10.89 41.28
CA HIS A 946 13.74 -11.11 41.89
C HIS A 946 13.23 -9.85 42.57
N LEU A 947 11.95 -9.56 42.36
CA LEU A 947 11.29 -8.39 42.89
C LEU A 947 9.87 -8.78 43.31
N THR A 948 9.49 -8.48 44.55
CA THR A 948 8.13 -8.72 45.04
C THR A 948 7.72 -7.62 46.01
N TYR A 949 6.42 -7.34 46.10
CA TYR A 949 5.86 -6.34 46.99
C TYR A 949 4.94 -6.98 48.02
N SER A 950 5.14 -6.64 49.30
CA SER A 950 4.25 -6.99 50.40
C SER A 950 3.31 -5.83 50.69
N GLN A 951 2.03 -6.01 50.38
CA GLN A 951 0.98 -5.01 50.65
C GLN A 951 0.73 -4.82 52.15
N SER A 952 0.85 -5.88 52.97
CA SER A 952 0.61 -5.79 54.43
C SER A 952 1.64 -4.91 55.13
N ASP A 953 2.89 -4.94 54.66
CA ASP A 953 4.01 -4.22 55.27
C ASP A 953 4.38 -2.96 54.49
N ASN A 954 3.68 -2.67 53.39
CA ASN A 954 4.03 -1.65 52.41
C ASN A 954 5.52 -1.70 52.01
N THR A 955 6.05 -2.91 51.82
CA THR A 955 7.49 -3.15 51.67
C THR A 955 7.81 -3.88 50.37
N LEU A 956 8.74 -3.33 49.60
CA LEU A 956 9.29 -3.89 48.37
C LEU A 956 10.57 -4.68 48.69
N PHE A 957 10.57 -5.97 48.36
CA PHE A 957 11.71 -6.85 48.52
C PHE A 957 12.37 -7.11 47.17
N SER A 958 13.70 -7.02 47.14
CA SER A 958 14.50 -7.19 45.93
C SER A 958 15.71 -8.06 46.22
N VAL A 959 16.05 -8.96 45.29
CA VAL A 959 17.24 -9.82 45.37
C VAL A 959 18.05 -9.68 44.10
N ASP A 960 19.36 -9.44 44.24
CA ASP A 960 20.30 -9.39 43.12
C ASP A 960 21.00 -10.74 42.85
N ARG A 961 21.70 -10.85 41.71
CA ARG A 961 22.55 -12.02 41.39
C ARG A 961 23.65 -12.29 42.41
N GLY A 962 24.02 -11.28 43.18
CA GLY A 962 25.03 -11.35 44.23
C GLY A 962 24.52 -11.98 45.53
N ARG A 963 23.27 -12.49 45.56
CA ARG A 963 22.60 -13.04 46.74
C ARG A 963 22.28 -11.99 47.80
N ARG A 964 22.20 -10.71 47.45
CA ARG A 964 21.84 -9.64 48.38
C ARG A 964 20.34 -9.40 48.35
N LEU A 965 19.70 -9.60 49.49
CA LEU A 965 18.30 -9.26 49.75
C LEU A 965 18.22 -7.85 50.35
N VAL A 966 17.48 -6.97 49.69
CA VAL A 966 17.24 -5.59 50.16
C VAL A 966 15.74 -5.33 50.25
N ALA A 967 15.32 -4.73 51.37
CA ALA A 967 13.95 -4.33 51.63
C ALA A 967 13.80 -2.81 51.65
N HIS A 968 12.86 -2.27 50.89
CA HIS A 968 12.49 -0.85 50.88
C HIS A 968 11.03 -0.69 51.30
N GLN A 969 10.78 0.05 52.38
CA GLN A 969 9.43 0.37 52.82
C GLN A 969 9.00 1.72 52.27
N PHE A 970 7.78 1.81 51.75
CA PHE A 970 7.21 3.09 51.33
C PHE A 970 6.65 3.84 52.54
N SER A 971 7.07 5.09 52.72
CA SER A 971 6.50 6.02 53.72
C SER A 971 5.07 6.42 53.35
N GLU A 972 4.37 7.12 54.26
CA GLU A 972 3.04 7.70 53.96
C GLU A 972 3.07 8.70 52.78
N GLN A 973 4.23 9.31 52.51
CA GLN A 973 4.46 10.17 51.34
C GLN A 973 5.00 9.40 50.12
N TRP A 974 4.99 8.07 50.17
CA TRP A 974 5.43 7.19 49.09
C TRP A 974 6.90 7.32 48.67
N GLN A 975 7.74 7.85 49.57
CA GLN A 975 9.20 7.76 49.44
C GLN A 975 9.69 6.39 49.93
N ALA A 976 10.55 5.73 49.15
CA ALA A 976 11.13 4.44 49.49
C ALA A 976 12.30 4.59 50.48
N ILE A 977 12.15 3.99 51.66
CA ILE A 977 13.15 3.99 52.73
C ILE A 977 13.75 2.59 52.83
N LYS A 978 15.06 2.46 52.70
CA LYS A 978 15.76 1.17 52.86
C LYS A 978 15.69 0.73 54.32
N LEU A 979 15.07 -0.43 54.58
CA LEU A 979 14.96 -1.03 55.91
C LEU A 979 16.21 -1.82 56.28
N PHE A 980 16.64 -2.71 55.41
CA PHE A 980 17.82 -3.55 55.62
C PHE A 980 18.40 -4.05 54.29
N GLU A 981 19.65 -4.51 54.37
CA GLU A 981 20.34 -5.28 53.34
C GLU A 981 20.97 -6.49 54.02
N TYR A 982 20.82 -7.66 53.42
CA TYR A 982 21.30 -8.92 53.97
C TYR A 982 21.75 -9.85 52.83
N GLU A 983 22.95 -10.42 52.93
CA GLU A 983 23.42 -11.44 51.97
C GLU A 983 22.92 -12.82 52.41
N VAL A 984 22.18 -13.51 51.55
CA VAL A 984 21.70 -14.87 51.82
C VAL A 984 22.76 -15.91 51.46
N ASP A 985 22.85 -16.99 52.24
CA ASP A 985 23.88 -18.02 52.08
C ASP A 985 23.65 -18.97 50.88
N PHE A 986 22.61 -18.72 50.08
CA PHE A 986 22.17 -19.57 48.97
C PHE A 986 21.68 -18.73 47.80
N ASN A 987 21.65 -19.29 46.59
CA ASN A 987 21.04 -18.59 45.46
C ASN A 987 19.52 -18.66 45.57
N VAL A 988 18.86 -17.53 45.36
CA VAL A 988 17.40 -17.44 45.39
C VAL A 988 16.89 -17.81 44.01
N ALA A 989 15.95 -18.75 43.94
CA ALA A 989 15.30 -19.18 42.70
C ALA A 989 13.93 -18.51 42.48
N GLN A 990 13.26 -18.10 43.57
CA GLN A 990 11.98 -17.40 43.53
C GLN A 990 11.78 -16.61 44.81
N VAL A 991 11.20 -15.41 44.71
CA VAL A 991 10.67 -14.65 45.85
C VAL A 991 9.20 -14.39 45.59
N LYS A 992 8.34 -14.68 46.57
CA LYS A 992 6.90 -14.42 46.45
C LYS A 992 6.36 -13.88 47.77
N SER A 993 5.61 -12.78 47.68
CA SER A 993 4.85 -12.22 48.79
C SER A 993 3.36 -12.28 48.48
N GLU A 994 2.58 -12.92 49.35
CA GLU A 994 1.12 -13.05 49.22
C GLU A 994 0.52 -13.33 50.59
N SER A 995 -0.70 -12.84 50.85
CA SER A 995 -1.41 -13.03 52.14
C SER A 995 -0.62 -12.56 53.38
N GLY A 996 0.25 -11.55 53.21
CA GLY A 996 1.09 -10.99 54.28
C GLY A 996 2.26 -11.84 54.73
N ARG A 997 2.67 -12.82 53.90
CA ARG A 997 3.84 -13.67 54.13
C ARG A 997 4.78 -13.54 52.94
N THR A 998 6.08 -13.47 53.21
CA THR A 998 7.12 -13.37 52.18
C THR A 998 8.04 -14.58 52.26
N LEU A 999 8.09 -15.36 51.17
CA LEU A 999 8.86 -16.60 51.08
C LEU A 999 9.95 -16.49 50.02
N LEU A 1000 11.11 -17.07 50.33
CA LEU A 1000 12.24 -17.25 49.42
C LEU A 1000 12.42 -18.75 49.15
N LEU A 1001 12.58 -19.11 47.88
CA LEU A 1001 12.95 -20.45 47.46
C LEU A 1001 14.45 -20.47 47.13
N SER A 1002 15.21 -21.38 47.73
CA SER A 1002 16.62 -21.58 47.36
C SER A 1002 16.76 -22.48 46.13
N ASP A 1003 17.86 -22.37 45.41
CA ASP A 1003 18.34 -23.35 44.41
C ASP A 1003 18.41 -24.81 44.92
N SER A 1004 18.61 -25.00 46.23
CA SER A 1004 18.53 -26.31 46.90
C SER A 1004 17.10 -26.84 47.14
N ASN A 1005 16.08 -26.22 46.52
CA ASN A 1005 14.66 -26.58 46.63
C ASN A 1005 14.05 -26.50 48.04
N LYS A 1006 14.60 -25.63 48.91
CA LYS A 1006 14.11 -25.36 50.27
C LYS A 1006 13.44 -23.99 50.37
N ILE A 1007 12.43 -23.88 51.22
CA ILE A 1007 11.70 -22.64 51.48
C ILE A 1007 12.24 -21.97 52.75
N TYR A 1008 12.45 -20.67 52.67
CA TYR A 1008 12.75 -19.79 53.78
C TYR A 1008 11.66 -18.73 53.90
N GLU A 1009 11.23 -18.43 55.12
CA GLU A 1009 10.20 -17.43 55.40
C GLU A 1009 10.83 -16.22 56.06
N LEU A 1010 10.51 -15.03 55.52
CA LEU A 1010 10.94 -13.78 56.12
C LEU A 1010 9.92 -13.39 57.20
N VAL A 1011 10.32 -13.49 58.47
CA VAL A 1011 9.46 -13.22 59.62
C VAL A 1011 9.89 -11.91 60.28
N LYS A 1012 8.94 -11.00 60.45
CA LYS A 1012 9.11 -9.75 61.19
C LYS A 1012 8.75 -9.95 62.66
N GLN A 1013 9.72 -9.80 63.55
CA GLN A 1013 9.53 -9.82 65.00
C GLN A 1013 9.85 -8.43 65.58
N GLY A 1014 8.83 -7.60 65.77
CA GLY A 1014 9.01 -6.18 66.10
C GLY A 1014 9.62 -5.40 64.94
N GLU A 1015 10.76 -4.74 65.17
CA GLU A 1015 11.53 -4.07 64.11
C GLU A 1015 12.56 -4.98 63.43
N LYS A 1016 12.82 -6.18 63.96
CA LYS A 1016 13.83 -7.09 63.42
C LYS A 1016 13.22 -8.06 62.43
N TRP A 1017 13.88 -8.19 61.29
CA TRP A 1017 13.58 -9.20 60.28
C TRP A 1017 14.50 -10.40 60.49
N SER A 1018 13.93 -11.60 60.40
CA SER A 1018 14.65 -12.87 60.52
C SER A 1018 14.24 -13.81 59.40
N LEU A 1019 15.22 -14.50 58.82
CA LEU A 1019 14.97 -15.50 57.80
C LEU A 1019 14.91 -16.88 58.47
N VAL A 1020 13.72 -17.48 58.50
CA VAL A 1020 13.48 -18.76 59.16
C VAL A 1020 13.38 -19.86 58.10
N SER A 1021 14.25 -20.86 58.18
CA SER A 1021 14.16 -22.02 57.29
C SER A 1021 12.92 -22.84 57.63
N ASN A 1022 12.04 -23.05 56.65
CA ASN A 1022 10.90 -23.95 56.81
C ASN A 1022 11.37 -25.35 56.41
N THR A 1023 11.85 -26.14 57.37
CA THR A 1023 12.39 -27.48 57.12
C THR A 1023 11.28 -28.42 56.67
N THR A 1024 11.09 -28.53 55.36
CA THR A 1024 10.16 -29.48 54.77
C THR A 1024 10.96 -30.61 54.12
N ASN A 1025 10.56 -31.88 54.35
CA ASN A 1025 11.12 -33.04 53.64
C ASN A 1025 10.64 -33.11 52.17
N ILE A 1026 10.29 -31.98 51.57
CA ILE A 1026 9.70 -31.88 50.23
C ILE A 1026 10.64 -31.01 49.41
N SER A 1027 11.13 -31.55 48.30
CA SER A 1027 11.91 -30.80 47.33
C SER A 1027 10.97 -29.88 46.54
N VAL A 1028 10.93 -28.61 46.92
CA VAL A 1028 10.06 -27.60 46.28
C VAL A 1028 10.71 -27.07 45.02
N GLN A 1029 10.06 -27.24 43.87
CA GLN A 1029 10.53 -26.69 42.59
C GLN A 1029 9.97 -25.28 42.32
N LYS A 1030 8.75 -24.99 42.80
CA LYS A 1030 8.07 -23.71 42.56
C LYS A 1030 7.06 -23.42 43.66
N ILE A 1031 7.00 -22.17 44.13
CA ILE A 1031 5.95 -21.67 45.02
C ILE A 1031 4.79 -21.19 44.14
N LEU A 1032 3.62 -21.82 44.29
CA LEU A 1032 2.46 -21.54 43.45
C LEU A 1032 1.52 -20.55 44.12
N ARG A 1033 1.22 -20.72 45.41
CA ARG A 1033 0.33 -19.84 46.16
C ARG A 1033 0.65 -19.81 47.65
N ILE A 1034 0.52 -18.65 48.28
CA ILE A 1034 0.67 -18.49 49.73
C ILE A 1034 -0.68 -18.10 50.34
N GLU A 1035 -1.22 -18.98 51.17
CA GLU A 1035 -2.36 -18.70 52.03
C GLU A 1035 -1.87 -18.39 53.45
N LYS A 1036 -2.77 -17.87 54.28
CA LYS A 1036 -2.45 -17.45 55.65
C LYS A 1036 -1.79 -18.56 56.49
N PHE A 1037 -2.24 -19.81 56.35
CA PHE A 1037 -1.76 -20.95 57.14
C PHE A 1037 -1.14 -22.08 56.32
N LYS A 1038 -1.21 -21.99 54.99
CA LYS A 1038 -0.86 -23.05 54.05
C LYS A 1038 -0.08 -22.50 52.87
N VAL A 1039 0.91 -23.23 52.39
CA VAL A 1039 1.69 -22.88 51.19
C VAL A 1039 1.53 -23.98 50.16
N TRP A 1040 1.05 -23.62 48.98
CA TRP A 1040 0.89 -24.54 47.86
C TRP A 1040 2.12 -24.49 46.96
N VAL A 1041 2.74 -25.65 46.77
CA VAL A 1041 4.01 -25.79 46.06
C VAL A 1041 3.95 -26.90 45.02
N GLN A 1042 4.80 -26.79 44.01
CA GLN A 1042 5.07 -27.89 43.08
C GLN A 1042 6.23 -28.74 43.61
N SER A 1043 6.02 -30.06 43.67
CA SER A 1043 7.05 -31.04 43.99
C SER A 1043 7.02 -32.17 42.97
N GLY A 1044 7.87 -32.11 41.95
CA GLY A 1044 7.79 -33.01 40.81
C GLY A 1044 6.52 -32.72 40.01
N SER A 1045 5.69 -33.75 39.82
CA SER A 1045 4.39 -33.64 39.14
C SER A 1045 3.22 -33.39 40.11
N ASP A 1046 3.49 -33.20 41.39
CA ASP A 1046 2.47 -33.08 42.44
C ASP A 1046 2.30 -31.61 42.87
N LEU A 1047 1.04 -31.21 43.07
CA LEU A 1047 0.67 -30.04 43.88
C LEU A 1047 0.59 -30.48 45.35
N VAL A 1048 1.40 -29.85 46.21
CA VAL A 1048 1.46 -30.18 47.64
C VAL A 1048 1.12 -28.95 48.47
N GLY A 1049 0.16 -29.10 49.39
CA GLY A 1049 -0.14 -28.11 50.42
C GLY A 1049 0.67 -28.37 51.68
N ILE A 1050 1.44 -27.37 52.12
CA ILE A 1050 2.27 -27.41 53.33
C ILE A 1050 1.62 -26.53 54.39
N ASP A 1051 1.04 -27.16 55.41
CA ASP A 1051 0.49 -26.46 56.59
C ASP A 1051 1.59 -26.16 57.61
N GLN A 1052 1.52 -25.00 58.27
CA GLN A 1052 2.47 -24.62 59.33
C GLN A 1052 2.32 -25.44 60.63
N VAL A 1053 1.14 -25.99 60.88
CA VAL A 1053 0.78 -26.57 62.20
C VAL A 1053 0.74 -28.10 62.19
N ASN A 1054 0.38 -28.70 61.04
CA ASN A 1054 0.23 -30.15 60.90
C ASN A 1054 1.06 -30.64 59.71
N SER A 1055 1.86 -31.67 59.90
CA SER A 1055 2.55 -32.40 58.82
C SER A 1055 1.60 -33.20 57.91
N ASN A 1056 0.30 -32.85 57.87
CA ASN A 1056 -0.67 -33.40 56.94
C ASN A 1056 -0.50 -32.72 55.59
N LYS A 1057 -0.09 -33.52 54.61
CA LYS A 1057 0.21 -33.08 53.25
C LYS A 1057 -1.00 -33.38 52.40
N GLU A 1058 -1.73 -32.35 52.01
CA GLU A 1058 -2.68 -32.50 50.91
C GLU A 1058 -1.86 -32.57 49.62
N ARG A 1059 -2.01 -33.68 48.88
CA ARG A 1059 -1.22 -33.95 47.68
C ARG A 1059 -2.15 -34.33 46.54
N HIS A 1060 -2.03 -33.61 45.44
CA HIS A 1060 -2.73 -33.88 44.18
C HIS A 1060 -1.69 -34.16 43.10
N SER A 1061 -1.73 -35.34 42.49
CA SER A 1061 -0.77 -35.77 41.47
C SER A 1061 -1.31 -35.55 40.07
N PHE A 1062 -0.49 -34.98 39.19
CA PHE A 1062 -0.81 -34.74 37.77
C PHE A 1062 0.11 -35.61 36.89
N THR A 1063 -0.40 -36.17 35.80
CA THR A 1063 0.37 -37.11 34.97
C THR A 1063 1.55 -36.43 34.28
N LYS A 1064 2.79 -36.72 34.71
CA LYS A 1064 4.05 -36.23 34.12
C LYS A 1064 4.14 -34.71 33.94
N ALA A 1065 3.50 -33.94 34.82
CA ALA A 1065 3.56 -32.48 34.79
C ALA A 1065 4.98 -31.98 35.08
N ALA A 1066 5.57 -31.24 34.14
CA ALA A 1066 6.85 -30.56 34.27
C ALA A 1066 6.69 -29.19 34.94
N SER A 1067 5.61 -28.47 34.64
CA SER A 1067 5.28 -27.18 35.28
C SER A 1067 3.79 -27.10 35.61
N LEU A 1068 3.49 -26.58 36.79
CA LEU A 1068 2.13 -26.34 37.27
C LEU A 1068 1.86 -24.84 37.43
N PHE A 1069 0.64 -24.43 37.12
CA PHE A 1069 0.13 -23.08 37.32
C PHE A 1069 -1.29 -23.17 37.86
N VAL A 1070 -1.62 -22.30 38.82
CA VAL A 1070 -2.87 -22.36 39.57
C VAL A 1070 -3.63 -21.05 39.47
N ASN A 1071 -4.96 -21.11 39.50
CA ASN A 1071 -5.78 -19.92 39.63
C ASN A 1071 -5.93 -19.49 41.11
N ASN A 1072 -6.39 -18.25 41.32
CA ASN A 1072 -6.57 -17.66 42.65
C ASN A 1072 -7.64 -18.33 43.52
N ASP A 1073 -8.40 -19.31 43.04
CA ASP A 1073 -9.34 -20.07 43.89
C ASP A 1073 -8.95 -21.55 43.98
N LEU A 1074 -7.83 -21.95 43.36
CA LEU A 1074 -7.41 -23.35 43.17
C LEU A 1074 -8.47 -24.22 42.45
N ASN A 1075 -9.52 -23.62 41.88
CA ASN A 1075 -10.53 -24.33 41.08
C ASN A 1075 -9.99 -24.85 39.75
N TYR A 1076 -8.94 -24.25 39.20
CA TYR A 1076 -8.32 -24.64 37.94
C TYR A 1076 -6.82 -24.78 38.09
N ILE A 1077 -6.27 -25.88 37.56
CA ILE A 1077 -4.85 -26.15 37.47
C ILE A 1077 -4.48 -26.35 36.01
N PHE A 1078 -3.50 -25.60 35.55
CA PHE A 1078 -2.90 -25.77 34.24
C PHE A 1078 -1.57 -26.48 34.39
N ALA A 1079 -1.40 -27.58 33.66
CA ALA A 1079 -0.24 -28.44 33.75
C ALA A 1079 0.35 -28.67 32.36
N GLN A 1080 1.65 -28.44 32.23
CA GLN A 1080 2.39 -28.79 31.02
C GLN A 1080 3.14 -30.10 31.23
N THR A 1081 3.07 -31.00 30.26
CA THR A 1081 3.88 -32.23 30.16
C THR A 1081 4.82 -32.14 28.95
N GLN A 1082 5.65 -33.16 28.71
CA GLN A 1082 6.45 -33.24 27.49
C GLN A 1082 5.53 -33.45 26.27
N GLY A 1083 5.18 -32.35 25.60
CA GLY A 1083 4.40 -32.34 24.35
C GLY A 1083 2.90 -32.08 24.49
N GLU A 1084 2.36 -31.92 25.70
CA GLU A 1084 0.93 -31.64 25.91
C GLU A 1084 0.69 -30.60 27.01
N LEU A 1085 -0.34 -29.78 26.83
CA LEU A 1085 -0.97 -28.94 27.85
C LEU A 1085 -2.24 -29.61 28.32
N SER A 1086 -2.51 -29.53 29.62
CA SER A 1086 -3.74 -30.04 30.22
C SER A 1086 -4.31 -29.03 31.21
N LEU A 1087 -5.63 -28.90 31.20
CA LEU A 1087 -6.37 -28.09 32.17
C LEU A 1087 -7.23 -29.00 33.04
N TRP A 1088 -7.12 -28.81 34.34
CA TRP A 1088 -7.77 -29.60 35.36
C TRP A 1088 -8.70 -28.71 36.18
N LYS A 1089 -9.92 -29.19 36.42
CA LYS A 1089 -10.92 -28.49 37.23
C LYS A 1089 -11.15 -29.25 38.53
N ASN A 1090 -11.19 -28.52 39.65
CA ASN A 1090 -11.58 -29.07 40.93
C ASN A 1090 -13.10 -29.31 40.93
N ILE A 1091 -13.50 -30.56 41.13
CA ILE A 1091 -14.90 -30.97 41.27
C ILE A 1091 -14.98 -31.75 42.58
N GLU A 1092 -15.58 -31.14 43.61
CA GLU A 1092 -15.79 -31.75 44.94
C GLU A 1092 -14.50 -32.23 45.63
N GLY A 1093 -13.39 -31.50 45.47
CA GLY A 1093 -12.11 -31.81 46.11
C GLY A 1093 -11.19 -32.72 45.29
N VAL A 1094 -11.62 -33.16 44.10
CA VAL A 1094 -10.80 -33.95 43.17
C VAL A 1094 -10.60 -33.18 41.87
N TYR A 1095 -9.35 -33.07 41.42
CA TYR A 1095 -9.04 -32.48 40.12
C TYR A 1095 -9.31 -33.47 38.98
N LYS A 1096 -10.14 -33.07 38.03
CA LYS A 1096 -10.40 -33.83 36.80
C LYS A 1096 -9.90 -33.05 35.58
N GLU A 1097 -9.24 -33.74 34.67
CA GLU A 1097 -8.83 -33.18 33.38
C GLU A 1097 -10.08 -32.86 32.56
N ILE A 1098 -10.18 -31.60 32.11
CA ILE A 1098 -11.31 -31.11 31.31
C ILE A 1098 -10.89 -30.71 29.89
N TRP A 1099 -9.60 -30.52 29.65
CA TRP A 1099 -9.07 -30.12 28.35
C TRP A 1099 -7.62 -30.52 28.18
N ARG A 1100 -7.24 -30.82 26.94
CA ARG A 1100 -5.89 -31.21 26.54
C ARG A 1100 -5.60 -30.71 25.13
N GLU A 1101 -4.39 -30.19 24.92
CA GLU A 1101 -3.91 -29.76 23.60
C GLU A 1101 -2.42 -30.08 23.44
N PRO A 1102 -1.98 -30.59 22.28
CA PRO A 1102 -0.55 -30.80 22.01
C PRO A 1102 0.21 -29.47 21.98
N HIS A 1103 1.33 -29.39 22.70
CA HIS A 1103 2.19 -28.21 22.75
C HIS A 1103 3.62 -28.57 23.18
N ASP A 1104 4.57 -28.46 22.24
CA ASP A 1104 5.95 -28.89 22.46
C ASP A 1104 6.85 -27.83 23.11
N VAL A 1105 6.45 -26.57 23.09
CA VAL A 1105 7.28 -25.45 23.60
C VAL A 1105 7.05 -25.27 25.10
N ALA A 1106 8.12 -25.14 25.87
CA ALA A 1106 8.06 -24.91 27.32
C ALA A 1106 7.29 -23.62 27.65
N ILE A 1107 6.38 -23.70 28.61
CA ILE A 1107 5.63 -22.55 29.12
C ILE A 1107 6.47 -21.85 30.18
N VAL A 1108 6.83 -20.60 29.90
CA VAL A 1108 7.58 -19.76 30.85
C VAL A 1108 6.62 -19.17 31.88
N HIS A 1109 5.45 -18.73 31.43
CA HIS A 1109 4.47 -18.10 32.29
C HIS A 1109 3.05 -18.50 31.90
N ALA A 1110 2.18 -18.73 32.90
CA ALA A 1110 0.75 -18.89 32.70
C ALA A 1110 -0.01 -18.27 33.85
N GLN A 1111 -1.04 -17.48 33.52
CA GLN A 1111 -1.82 -16.70 34.45
C GLN A 1111 -3.30 -16.81 34.11
N PHE A 1112 -4.12 -17.01 35.13
CA PHE A 1112 -5.58 -16.96 34.99
C PHE A 1112 -6.05 -15.52 35.16
N VAL A 1113 -6.85 -15.04 34.20
CA VAL A 1113 -7.35 -13.67 34.10
C VAL A 1113 -8.85 -13.71 33.86
N ALA A 1114 -9.66 -13.42 34.88
CA ALA A 1114 -11.11 -13.58 34.84
C ALA A 1114 -11.52 -15.01 34.36
N ASN A 1115 -12.25 -15.12 33.25
CA ASN A 1115 -12.63 -16.40 32.63
C ASN A 1115 -11.64 -16.88 31.57
N ARG A 1116 -10.39 -16.38 31.59
CA ARG A 1116 -9.37 -16.69 30.59
C ARG A 1116 -8.15 -17.31 31.23
N LEU A 1117 -7.52 -18.22 30.50
CA LEU A 1117 -6.17 -18.66 30.76
C LEU A 1117 -5.26 -18.01 29.73
N VAL A 1118 -4.24 -17.32 30.21
CA VAL A 1118 -3.22 -16.71 29.36
C VAL A 1118 -1.91 -17.41 29.59
N ILE A 1119 -1.26 -17.87 28.53
CA ILE A 1119 0.03 -18.54 28.57
C ILE A 1119 1.03 -17.83 27.67
N VAL A 1120 2.29 -17.87 28.07
CA VAL A 1120 3.43 -17.39 27.28
C VAL A 1120 4.48 -18.49 27.27
N ASP A 1121 4.86 -18.91 26.07
CA ASP A 1121 5.86 -19.94 25.86
C ASP A 1121 7.30 -19.36 25.81
N SER A 1122 8.29 -20.25 25.78
CA SER A 1122 9.71 -19.88 25.77
C SER A 1122 10.17 -19.22 24.47
N LYS A 1123 9.32 -19.20 23.43
CA LYS A 1123 9.53 -18.43 22.20
C LYS A 1123 8.84 -17.07 22.26
N SER A 1124 8.39 -16.64 23.45
CA SER A 1124 7.63 -15.42 23.66
C SER A 1124 6.33 -15.36 22.85
N VAL A 1125 5.69 -16.50 22.60
CA VAL A 1125 4.35 -16.54 21.99
C VAL A 1125 3.30 -16.51 23.08
N PHE A 1126 2.47 -15.47 23.04
CA PHE A 1126 1.29 -15.30 23.88
C PHE A 1126 0.11 -16.08 23.29
N SER A 1127 -0.60 -16.83 24.14
CA SER A 1127 -1.87 -17.48 23.80
C SER A 1127 -2.91 -17.25 24.90
N SER A 1128 -4.12 -16.83 24.53
CA SER A 1128 -5.25 -16.62 25.45
C SER A 1128 -6.39 -17.56 25.09
N PHE A 1129 -6.82 -18.32 26.09
CA PHE A 1129 -7.92 -19.27 26.03
C PHE A 1129 -9.09 -18.75 26.85
N ILE A 1130 -10.33 -18.85 26.35
CA ILE A 1130 -11.53 -18.64 27.15
C ILE A 1130 -11.94 -19.98 27.76
N LEU A 1131 -12.23 -19.96 29.06
CA LEU A 1131 -12.74 -21.10 29.82
C LEU A 1131 -14.28 -21.02 29.84
N GLY A 1132 -14.92 -21.82 28.99
CA GLY A 1132 -16.36 -22.03 28.99
C GLY A 1132 -16.79 -23.06 30.05
N SER A 1133 -18.10 -23.33 30.13
CA SER A 1133 -18.64 -24.34 31.05
C SER A 1133 -18.13 -25.75 30.71
N ASN A 1134 -18.01 -26.09 29.42
CA ASN A 1134 -17.55 -27.39 28.90
C ASN A 1134 -16.53 -27.31 27.76
N GLU A 1135 -16.16 -26.11 27.30
CA GLU A 1135 -15.23 -25.93 26.17
C GLU A 1135 -14.15 -24.92 26.52
N VAL A 1136 -12.91 -25.21 26.11
CA VAL A 1136 -11.78 -24.28 26.16
C VAL A 1136 -11.46 -23.90 24.73
N SER A 1137 -11.58 -22.62 24.40
CA SER A 1137 -11.35 -22.12 23.05
C SER A 1137 -10.20 -21.13 23.02
N LEU A 1138 -9.27 -21.33 22.09
CA LEU A 1138 -8.22 -20.35 21.81
C LEU A 1138 -8.85 -19.11 21.15
N VAL A 1139 -8.60 -17.94 21.73
CA VAL A 1139 -9.18 -16.67 21.26
C VAL A 1139 -8.15 -15.77 20.63
N ARG A 1140 -6.92 -15.76 21.17
CA ARG A 1140 -5.86 -14.89 20.69
C ARG A 1140 -4.53 -15.61 20.79
N ARG A 1141 -3.75 -15.60 19.71
CA ARG A 1141 -2.36 -16.07 19.68
C ARG A 1141 -1.50 -15.06 18.94
N GLY A 1142 -0.30 -14.79 19.42
CA GLY A 1142 0.63 -13.88 18.76
C GLY A 1142 1.93 -13.71 19.52
N LYS A 1143 2.91 -13.04 18.92
CA LYS A 1143 4.19 -12.75 19.58
C LYS A 1143 4.00 -11.71 20.68
N ALA A 1144 4.36 -12.06 21.91
CA ALA A 1144 4.26 -11.21 23.08
C ALA A 1144 5.37 -10.16 23.09
N HIS A 1145 6.62 -10.61 22.96
CA HIS A 1145 7.84 -9.81 23.02
C HIS A 1145 8.86 -10.32 21.99
N GLU A 1146 9.75 -9.44 21.54
CA GLU A 1146 10.89 -9.82 20.67
C GLU A 1146 11.93 -10.64 21.43
N HIS A 1147 12.09 -10.36 22.72
CA HIS A 1147 12.96 -11.10 23.65
C HIS A 1147 12.14 -12.03 24.55
N PRO A 1148 12.79 -13.01 25.22
CA PRO A 1148 12.15 -13.82 26.25
C PRO A 1148 11.41 -12.96 27.28
N ILE A 1149 10.24 -13.41 27.72
CA ILE A 1149 9.52 -12.77 28.82
C ILE A 1149 10.32 -12.94 30.11
N SER A 1150 10.50 -11.86 30.87
CA SER A 1150 11.10 -11.89 32.21
C SER A 1150 10.03 -12.14 33.27
N GLU A 1151 8.98 -11.33 33.30
CA GLU A 1151 7.90 -11.45 34.29
C GLU A 1151 6.53 -11.12 33.66
N ALA A 1152 5.48 -11.76 34.16
CA ALA A 1152 4.10 -11.41 33.86
C ALA A 1152 3.21 -11.55 35.10
N PHE A 1153 2.18 -10.71 35.20
CA PHE A 1153 1.18 -10.78 36.27
C PHE A 1153 -0.09 -10.03 35.89
N TYR A 1154 -1.20 -10.36 36.54
CA TYR A 1154 -2.47 -9.67 36.34
C TYR A 1154 -2.74 -8.67 37.47
N VAL A 1155 -3.23 -7.48 37.10
CA VAL A 1155 -3.64 -6.42 38.02
C VAL A 1155 -5.18 -6.31 37.96
N PRO A 1156 -5.92 -6.92 38.91
CA PRO A 1156 -7.38 -6.96 38.88
C PRO A 1156 -8.04 -5.58 38.91
N ALA A 1157 -7.52 -4.66 39.73
CA ALA A 1157 -8.05 -3.30 39.88
C ALA A 1157 -8.11 -2.54 38.55
N MET A 1158 -7.13 -2.76 37.66
CA MET A 1158 -7.04 -2.10 36.35
C MET A 1158 -7.58 -2.96 35.21
N GLN A 1159 -7.98 -4.21 35.49
CA GLN A 1159 -8.33 -5.19 34.46
C GLN A 1159 -7.25 -5.32 33.38
N GLN A 1160 -5.98 -5.34 33.78
CA GLN A 1160 -4.83 -5.38 32.87
C GLN A 1160 -3.86 -6.47 33.27
N MET A 1161 -3.32 -7.17 32.27
CA MET A 1161 -2.18 -8.05 32.46
C MET A 1161 -0.92 -7.33 32.02
N ILE A 1162 0.11 -7.43 32.84
CA ILE A 1162 1.41 -6.83 32.58
C ILE A 1162 2.34 -7.93 32.13
N SER A 1163 3.12 -7.66 31.09
CA SER A 1163 4.22 -8.53 30.68
C SER A 1163 5.47 -7.69 30.42
N THR A 1164 6.60 -8.24 30.81
CA THR A 1164 7.91 -7.61 30.67
C THR A 1164 8.82 -8.55 29.88
N GLY A 1165 9.53 -8.03 28.89
CA GLY A 1165 10.54 -8.75 28.13
C GLY A 1165 11.93 -8.35 28.56
N VAL A 1166 12.87 -9.30 28.54
CA VAL A 1166 14.26 -9.09 28.98
C VAL A 1166 14.90 -7.89 28.30
N GLY A 1167 14.63 -7.63 27.02
CA GLY A 1167 15.13 -6.46 26.28
C GLY A 1167 14.48 -5.11 26.65
N GLY A 1168 13.92 -4.96 27.85
CA GLY A 1168 13.39 -3.68 28.36
C GLY A 1168 12.01 -3.29 27.84
N THR A 1169 11.27 -4.22 27.21
CA THR A 1169 9.91 -3.95 26.70
C THR A 1169 8.87 -4.29 27.75
N VAL A 1170 7.95 -3.36 28.05
CA VAL A 1170 6.85 -3.57 29.00
C VAL A 1170 5.53 -3.37 28.28
N LYS A 1171 4.60 -4.32 28.42
CA LYS A 1171 3.29 -4.28 27.75
C LYS A 1171 2.16 -4.36 28.76
N PHE A 1172 1.16 -3.48 28.60
CA PHE A 1172 -0.06 -3.46 29.39
C PHE A 1172 -1.22 -3.98 28.54
N TRP A 1173 -1.59 -5.23 28.75
CA TRP A 1173 -2.62 -5.91 27.99
C TRP A 1173 -3.99 -5.71 28.64
N PRO A 1174 -4.97 -5.14 27.93
CA PRO A 1174 -6.31 -4.95 28.47
C PRO A 1174 -7.08 -6.27 28.51
N PHE A 1175 -7.65 -6.64 29.67
CA PHE A 1175 -8.46 -7.84 29.86
C PHE A 1175 -9.73 -7.53 30.66
N GLY A 1176 -10.80 -7.23 29.94
CA GLY A 1176 -12.14 -6.97 30.48
C GLY A 1176 -13.23 -7.32 29.45
N ALA A 1177 -14.50 -7.35 29.90
CA ALA A 1177 -15.64 -7.89 29.13
C ALA A 1177 -15.79 -7.31 27.71
N HIS A 1178 -15.39 -6.05 27.49
CA HIS A 1178 -15.51 -5.34 26.21
C HIS A 1178 -14.18 -4.81 25.64
N ILE A 1179 -13.04 -5.09 26.28
CA ILE A 1179 -11.74 -4.46 25.95
C ILE A 1179 -10.63 -5.45 25.59
N SER A 1180 -10.88 -6.75 25.67
CA SER A 1180 -9.86 -7.81 25.57
C SER A 1180 -9.20 -7.96 24.19
N ASN A 1181 -9.80 -7.38 23.13
CA ASN A 1181 -9.25 -7.42 21.76
C ASN A 1181 -8.42 -6.18 21.40
N ARG A 1182 -8.30 -5.20 22.31
CA ARG A 1182 -7.54 -3.98 22.04
C ARG A 1182 -6.03 -4.24 22.08
N ALA A 1183 -5.26 -3.36 21.43
CA ALA A 1183 -3.81 -3.40 21.44
C ALA A 1183 -3.27 -3.05 22.85
N PRO A 1184 -2.16 -3.66 23.30
CA PRO A 1184 -1.53 -3.27 24.55
C PRO A 1184 -0.84 -1.91 24.41
N ILE A 1185 -0.69 -1.19 25.53
CA ILE A 1185 0.27 -0.08 25.63
C ILE A 1185 1.66 -0.70 25.75
N GLU A 1186 2.61 -0.24 24.94
CA GLU A 1186 4.00 -0.71 24.96
C GLU A 1186 4.92 0.42 25.37
N VAL A 1187 5.70 0.19 26.43
CA VAL A 1187 6.70 1.10 26.96
C VAL A 1187 8.07 0.45 26.78
N LYS A 1188 9.02 1.20 26.22
CA LYS A 1188 10.40 0.74 26.07
C LYS A 1188 11.30 1.41 27.09
N HIS A 1189 12.03 0.60 27.83
CA HIS A 1189 13.06 1.00 28.75
C HIS A 1189 14.44 0.69 28.15
N SER A 1190 15.46 1.51 28.45
CA SER A 1190 16.80 1.38 27.87
C SER A 1190 17.58 0.18 28.43
N ASN A 1191 17.32 -0.16 29.69
CA ASN A 1191 18.00 -1.22 30.41
C ASN A 1191 17.26 -2.54 30.27
N TRP A 1192 18.00 -3.66 30.35
CA TRP A 1192 17.36 -4.98 30.40
C TRP A 1192 16.59 -5.15 31.71
N VAL A 1193 15.43 -5.80 31.63
CA VAL A 1193 14.49 -5.97 32.74
C VAL A 1193 14.38 -7.44 33.09
N TYR A 1194 14.79 -7.80 34.31
CA TYR A 1194 14.82 -9.20 34.76
C TYR A 1194 13.68 -9.56 35.69
N SER A 1195 13.12 -8.58 36.40
CA SER A 1195 12.00 -8.78 37.32
C SER A 1195 11.06 -7.58 37.31
N ALA A 1196 9.80 -7.79 37.66
CA ALA A 1196 8.83 -6.71 37.79
C ALA A 1196 7.78 -7.03 38.85
N THR A 1197 7.23 -6.01 39.50
CA THR A 1197 6.13 -6.20 40.45
C THR A 1197 5.17 -5.02 40.45
N HIS A 1198 3.91 -5.29 40.80
CA HIS A 1198 2.88 -4.27 40.96
C HIS A 1198 2.90 -3.70 42.37
N VAL A 1199 2.87 -2.38 42.47
CA VAL A 1199 2.74 -1.63 43.72
C VAL A 1199 1.56 -0.67 43.56
N GLU A 1200 0.57 -0.81 44.43
CA GLU A 1200 -0.59 0.07 44.47
C GLU A 1200 -0.42 1.10 45.58
N SER A 1201 -0.56 2.37 45.23
CA SER A 1201 -0.42 3.50 46.14
C SER A 1201 -1.60 4.45 46.09
N ASP A 1202 -1.74 5.29 47.13
CA ASP A 1202 -2.70 6.40 47.11
C ASP A 1202 -2.42 7.40 45.97
N ASP A 1203 -1.15 7.53 45.56
CA ASP A 1203 -0.74 8.39 44.44
C ASP A 1203 -1.00 7.73 43.06
N GLY A 1204 -1.24 6.41 43.02
CA GLY A 1204 -1.59 5.65 41.82
C GLY A 1204 -1.04 4.22 41.79
N ALA A 1205 -1.37 3.47 40.75
CA ALA A 1205 -0.81 2.13 40.51
C ALA A 1205 0.49 2.23 39.69
N PHE A 1206 1.55 1.56 40.15
CA PHE A 1206 2.86 1.53 39.52
C PHE A 1206 3.35 0.10 39.29
N ILE A 1207 4.18 -0.05 38.26
CA ILE A 1207 5.01 -1.23 38.05
C ILE A 1207 6.44 -0.83 38.40
N TYR A 1208 7.07 -1.56 39.30
CA TYR A 1208 8.50 -1.41 39.57
C TYR A 1208 9.27 -2.47 38.78
N LEU A 1209 10.28 -2.04 38.01
CA LEU A 1209 11.11 -2.86 37.15
C LEU A 1209 12.50 -3.03 37.76
N GLY A 1210 12.94 -4.27 37.97
CA GLY A 1210 14.32 -4.59 38.34
C GLY A 1210 15.20 -4.69 37.10
N THR A 1211 16.22 -3.82 37.01
CA THR A 1211 17.06 -3.71 35.80
C THR A 1211 18.42 -4.38 35.96
N ASP A 1212 19.12 -4.58 34.84
CA ASP A 1212 20.52 -5.02 34.77
C ASP A 1212 21.50 -4.12 35.56
N SER A 1213 21.24 -2.81 35.60
CA SER A 1213 22.06 -1.84 36.32
C SER A 1213 21.90 -1.87 37.84
N GLY A 1214 21.03 -2.75 38.39
CA GLY A 1214 20.71 -2.79 39.82
C GLY A 1214 19.72 -1.73 40.29
N LEU A 1215 19.16 -0.93 39.37
CA LEU A 1215 18.14 0.05 39.67
C LEU A 1215 16.75 -0.60 39.69
N ILE A 1216 15.87 -0.07 40.53
CA ILE A 1216 14.45 -0.39 40.50
C ILE A 1216 13.70 0.84 40.00
N VAL A 1217 13.10 0.74 38.82
CA VAL A 1217 12.50 1.87 38.10
C VAL A 1217 10.97 1.82 38.16
N PRO A 1218 10.29 2.87 38.65
CA PRO A 1218 8.83 2.94 38.64
C PRO A 1218 8.27 3.34 37.25
N VAL A 1219 7.20 2.67 36.85
CA VAL A 1219 6.42 2.93 35.62
C VAL A 1219 4.94 3.09 35.99
N PRO A 1220 4.30 4.24 35.76
CA PRO A 1220 2.90 4.46 36.11
C PRO A 1220 1.96 3.60 35.26
N LEU A 1221 1.02 2.90 35.87
CA LEU A 1221 0.11 2.02 35.14
C LEU A 1221 -1.07 2.78 34.49
N SER A 1222 -1.49 3.90 35.09
CA SER A 1222 -2.62 4.72 34.61
C SER A 1222 -2.16 5.96 33.87
N ILE A 1223 -2.78 6.22 32.70
CA ILE A 1223 -2.59 7.47 31.96
C ILE A 1223 -3.10 8.69 32.74
N GLU A 1224 -4.11 8.51 33.60
CA GLU A 1224 -4.66 9.60 34.42
C GLU A 1224 -3.62 10.16 35.40
N HIS A 1225 -2.73 9.30 35.92
CA HIS A 1225 -1.64 9.74 36.78
C HIS A 1225 -0.67 10.64 35.99
N LEU A 1226 -0.30 10.23 34.77
CA LEU A 1226 0.55 11.03 33.89
C LEU A 1226 -0.11 12.37 33.53
N VAL A 1227 -1.42 12.38 33.26
CA VAL A 1227 -2.19 13.59 32.97
C VAL A 1227 -2.21 14.53 34.18
N LYS A 1228 -2.51 14.05 35.39
CA LYS A 1228 -2.49 14.87 36.62
C LYS A 1228 -1.13 15.51 36.85
N ARG A 1229 -0.04 14.74 36.67
CA ARG A 1229 1.34 15.24 36.80
C ARG A 1229 1.69 16.26 35.71
N ALA A 1230 1.26 16.01 34.47
CA ALA A 1230 1.43 16.92 33.34
C ALA A 1230 0.68 18.25 33.53
N GLU A 1231 -0.57 18.20 34.00
CA GLU A 1231 -1.35 19.40 34.31
C GLU A 1231 -0.71 20.20 35.44
N LYS A 1232 -0.21 19.52 36.48
CA LYS A 1232 0.55 20.16 37.56
C LYS A 1232 1.84 20.81 37.04
N LYS A 1233 2.58 20.14 36.14
CA LYS A 1233 3.80 20.67 35.49
C LYS A 1233 3.52 21.94 34.66
N ILE A 1234 2.35 22.02 34.02
CA ILE A 1234 1.90 23.24 33.33
C ILE A 1234 1.50 24.34 34.32
N GLN A 1235 0.72 24.00 35.36
CA GLN A 1235 0.26 24.95 36.37
C GLN A 1235 1.40 25.54 37.21
N GLN A 1236 2.44 24.75 37.47
CA GLN A 1236 3.64 25.15 38.20
C GLN A 1236 4.61 25.97 37.36
N GLY A 1237 4.20 26.51 36.20
CA GLY A 1237 5.08 27.34 35.38
C GLY A 1237 5.85 28.35 36.23
N ILE A 1238 7.20 28.30 36.14
CA ILE A 1238 8.23 29.15 36.79
C ILE A 1238 8.98 28.42 37.93
N ASN A 1239 10.31 28.35 37.76
CA ASN A 1239 11.38 27.95 38.72
C ASN A 1239 11.94 26.52 38.70
N GLU A 1240 12.33 25.98 37.54
CA GLU A 1240 13.56 25.17 37.51
C GLU A 1240 14.46 25.71 36.41
N LEU A 1241 15.54 26.34 36.87
CA LEU A 1241 16.71 26.86 36.14
C LEU A 1241 17.41 25.75 35.36
#